data_AF-A0A3S9MW74-F1
#
_entry.id   AF-A0A3S9MW74-F1
#
_cell.length_a   1.000
_cell.length_b   1.000
_cell.length_c   1.000
_cell.angle_alpha   90.00
_cell.angle_beta   90.00
_cell.angle_gamma   90.00
#
_symmetry.space_group_name_H-M   'P 1'
#
loop_
_entity.id
_entity.type
_entity.pdbx_description
1 polymer ?
#
loop_
_entity_poly.entity_id
_entity_poly.type
_entity_poly.pdbx_seq_one_letter_code
_entity_poly.pdbx_strand_id
1 'polypeptide(L)'
;MRLTILFIIASSLLVTAQDFTDSWVGYFSFTEIVDIESSDSQIYAASENAVFIYDIASRKFTTLTTVNGLSGDRISQIHYNELSDQLVIGYENGLIQVQEDDVIFDVVAIRDKQIIDPDRKRINEFLQVDQLLYLATDFGIAIYNLELLEFDDTYFIGSNGAQLQVQSIDIFEGFLYAATLDSGIRRAPIDDPFLIDFMNWTRINTGDYDEVIAVNNQLYATDDDRNLWRLSGDQFVTTDTRLPNRALDAHLSNGEILFTGINYASIINEAGAVVSTVTDFEDIATQFTSGVRVNGNLFIGSSDTGLIRSGNGSTEIILADGPSRNDSFTLTTLPNELWVGYGDYDVFYNPFPLDRVGVSHLIEGAWENFTSDDVQNIASISRITINPVAPDELYLNSMNEGVLQFVDGEATTLFNSSNSSLSIINGSGSGRIRVPASKFDSQGNLWAIASQVDDPLNRRTSSGQWTSFDLSDDFPSVAGSSTTKIDINNNDNIFFGTTGAGLVGFNSNENRYAQLTEGIQQGGLRNNYVGALRIDQSGQLWIGSNRGLRVLFNPNSMFTDNPDDARPIIIEDVNGIPRELLADEALVDIEVDGSNRKWVATADSGVFLFSPTGQETIFQFTKNNSPLPSNSVNDIAIDDTTGLVYFATDNGLVAFKGERNSPPADDLENVFAFPNPVRPNFDGNVTIDGLTERARVKITDIEGNLVFEIVSQGGSVQWDTTSFDGRKVASGVYMLLISARDNVETTVSKLMIIR
;
A
#
# COMPACT_ATOMS: atom_id res chain seq x y z
N MET A 1 -8.13 59.82 25.60
CA MET A 1 -8.50 58.49 25.10
C MET A 1 -7.44 58.09 24.08
N ARG A 2 -6.46 57.25 24.47
CA ARG A 2 -5.36 56.84 23.59
C ARG A 2 -5.76 55.54 22.90
N LEU A 3 -5.79 55.57 21.57
CA LEU A 3 -6.03 54.42 20.71
C LEU A 3 -4.75 53.59 20.67
N THR A 4 -4.81 52.33 21.11
CA THR A 4 -3.72 51.36 20.96
C THR A 4 -4.07 50.47 19.79
N ILE A 5 -3.30 50.57 18.70
CA ILE A 5 -3.42 49.72 17.51
C ILE A 5 -2.57 48.48 17.77
N LEU A 6 -3.19 47.30 17.80
CA LEU A 6 -2.53 46.00 17.91
C LEU A 6 -2.19 45.52 16.49
N PHE A 7 -0.90 45.43 16.17
CA PHE A 7 -0.41 44.82 14.93
C PHE A 7 -0.39 43.30 15.12
N ILE A 8 -1.25 42.58 14.41
CA ILE A 8 -1.17 41.12 14.30
C ILE A 8 -0.13 40.82 13.22
N ILE A 9 1.02 40.30 13.63
CA ILE A 9 2.01 39.72 12.72
C ILE A 9 1.49 38.33 12.37
N ALA A 10 0.91 38.17 11.18
CA ALA A 10 0.66 36.86 10.59
C ALA A 10 2.02 36.28 10.17
N SER A 11 2.52 35.31 10.92
CA SER A 11 3.62 34.46 10.48
C SER A 11 3.07 33.53 9.41
N SER A 12 3.32 33.84 8.14
CA SER A 12 3.22 32.87 7.06
C SER A 12 4.23 31.76 7.35
N LEU A 13 3.75 30.62 7.83
CA LEU A 13 4.50 29.37 7.77
C LEU A 13 4.67 29.08 6.28
N LEU A 14 5.88 29.33 5.77
CA LEU A 14 6.29 28.77 4.49
C LEU A 14 6.31 27.27 4.69
N VAL A 15 5.26 26.58 4.26
CA VAL A 15 5.28 25.13 4.09
C VAL A 15 6.20 24.91 2.90
N THR A 16 7.46 24.57 3.18
CA THR A 16 8.32 23.95 2.18
C THR A 16 7.66 22.63 1.82
N ALA A 17 7.37 22.39 0.54
CA ALA A 17 7.04 21.05 0.06
C ALA A 17 8.11 20.09 0.60
N GLN A 18 7.70 19.07 1.35
CA GLN A 18 8.63 18.06 1.84
C GLN A 18 8.94 17.14 0.65
N ASP A 19 10.14 17.26 0.12
CA ASP A 19 10.67 16.31 -0.84
C ASP A 19 11.00 15.01 -0.09
N PHE A 20 10.23 13.96 -0.36
CA PHE A 20 10.40 12.66 0.26
C PHE A 20 11.21 11.68 -0.60
N THR A 21 11.58 12.06 -1.83
CA THR A 21 12.20 11.16 -2.82
C THR A 21 13.52 10.55 -2.34
N ASP A 22 14.23 11.25 -1.46
CA ASP A 22 15.48 10.76 -0.88
C ASP A 22 15.28 9.69 0.20
N SER A 23 14.15 9.73 0.91
CA SER A 23 13.89 8.88 2.10
C SER A 23 12.84 7.80 1.88
N TRP A 24 12.09 7.85 0.78
CA TRP A 24 11.03 6.90 0.46
C TRP A 24 11.21 6.31 -0.93
N VAL A 25 10.72 5.10 -1.12
CA VAL A 25 10.64 4.41 -2.42
C VAL A 25 9.23 3.87 -2.56
N GLY A 26 8.60 4.11 -3.71
CA GLY A 26 7.28 3.60 -4.05
C GLY A 26 7.37 2.36 -4.92
N TYR A 27 6.56 1.35 -4.61
CA TYR A 27 6.40 0.12 -5.37
C TYR A 27 4.92 -0.08 -5.66
N PHE A 28 4.48 0.42 -6.80
CA PHE A 28 3.07 0.44 -7.21
C PHE A 28 2.85 -0.48 -8.40
N SER A 29 1.65 -1.06 -8.47
CA SER A 29 1.20 -1.80 -9.64
C SER A 29 0.65 -0.87 -10.71
N PHE A 30 0.91 -1.24 -11.95
CA PHE A 30 0.44 -0.56 -13.16
C PHE A 30 -0.38 -1.48 -14.07
N THR A 31 -0.90 -2.59 -13.51
CA THR A 31 -1.64 -3.63 -14.26
C THR A 31 -3.11 -3.28 -14.48
N GLU A 32 -3.76 -2.60 -13.54
CA GLU A 32 -5.13 -2.10 -13.70
C GLU A 32 -5.07 -0.65 -14.20
N ILE A 33 -5.44 -0.42 -15.46
CA ILE A 33 -5.53 0.90 -16.08
C ILE A 33 -6.96 1.40 -15.96
N VAL A 34 -7.12 2.58 -15.36
CA VAL A 34 -8.42 3.24 -15.22
C VAL A 34 -8.71 4.08 -16.47
N ASP A 35 -7.75 4.90 -16.88
CA ASP A 35 -7.94 5.88 -17.95
C ASP A 35 -6.62 6.20 -18.67
N ILE A 36 -6.72 6.65 -19.92
CA ILE A 36 -5.58 6.93 -20.80
C ILE A 36 -5.77 8.27 -21.51
N GLU A 37 -4.73 9.09 -21.41
CA GLU A 37 -4.57 10.32 -22.19
C GLU A 37 -3.35 10.24 -23.10
N SER A 38 -3.30 11.11 -24.10
CA SER A 38 -2.17 11.10 -25.04
C SER A 38 -1.78 12.45 -25.61
N SER A 39 -0.52 12.52 -26.01
CA SER A 39 0.02 13.52 -26.93
C SER A 39 0.63 12.84 -28.16
N ASP A 40 1.18 13.63 -29.08
CA ASP A 40 1.88 13.10 -30.26
C ASP A 40 3.09 12.18 -29.91
N SER A 41 3.69 12.35 -28.73
CA SER A 41 4.91 11.65 -28.31
C SER A 41 4.78 10.77 -27.07
N GLN A 42 3.75 10.98 -26.23
CA GLN A 42 3.63 10.32 -24.94
C GLN A 42 2.22 9.76 -24.73
N ILE A 43 2.15 8.66 -23.99
CA ILE A 43 0.91 8.12 -23.42
C ILE A 43 0.94 8.34 -21.92
N TYR A 44 -0.13 8.90 -21.37
CA TYR A 44 -0.37 9.05 -19.94
C TYR A 44 -1.37 7.98 -19.55
N ALA A 45 -0.99 7.06 -18.67
CA ALA A 45 -1.87 5.99 -18.25
C ALA A 45 -2.03 6.05 -16.73
N ALA A 46 -3.26 6.28 -16.28
CA ALA A 46 -3.62 6.16 -14.87
C ALA A 46 -3.88 4.70 -14.54
N SER A 47 -3.12 4.16 -13.59
CA SER A 47 -3.52 2.94 -12.91
C SER A 47 -4.53 3.23 -11.81
N GLU A 48 -4.90 2.23 -11.02
CA GLU A 48 -5.81 2.39 -9.87
C GLU A 48 -5.50 3.62 -9.00
N ASN A 49 -4.22 3.88 -8.68
CA ASN A 49 -3.84 4.99 -7.80
C ASN A 49 -2.44 5.58 -8.08
N ALA A 50 -1.83 5.22 -9.20
CA ALA A 50 -0.57 5.76 -9.68
C ALA A 50 -0.71 6.13 -11.17
N VAL A 51 0.25 6.87 -11.70
CA VAL A 51 0.28 7.20 -13.13
C VAL A 51 1.63 6.80 -13.70
N PHE A 52 1.66 6.26 -14.91
CA PHE A 52 2.89 6.18 -15.69
C PHE A 52 2.77 6.93 -17.01
N ILE A 53 3.86 7.59 -17.39
CA ILE A 53 4.03 8.33 -18.63
C ILE A 53 5.00 7.55 -19.49
N TYR A 54 4.52 7.09 -20.65
CA TYR A 54 5.29 6.29 -21.60
C TYR A 54 5.67 7.13 -22.81
N ASP A 55 6.98 7.36 -22.99
CA ASP A 55 7.50 8.00 -24.19
C ASP A 55 7.56 6.99 -25.35
N ILE A 56 6.81 7.27 -26.42
CA ILE A 56 6.58 6.34 -27.53
C ILE A 56 7.89 6.02 -28.28
N ALA A 57 8.78 7.01 -28.41
CA ALA A 57 9.99 6.89 -29.22
C ALA A 57 11.12 6.17 -28.48
N SER A 58 11.39 6.55 -27.23
CA SER A 58 12.46 6.01 -26.40
C SER A 58 12.05 4.80 -25.58
N ARG A 59 10.74 4.53 -25.47
CA ARG A 59 10.14 3.46 -24.65
C ARG A 59 10.49 3.56 -23.17
N LYS A 60 10.66 4.79 -22.68
CA LYS A 60 10.96 5.08 -21.27
C LYS A 60 9.69 5.40 -20.51
N PHE A 61 9.71 5.04 -19.23
CA PHE A 61 8.65 5.31 -18.28
C PHE A 61 9.08 6.41 -17.31
N THR A 62 8.14 7.27 -16.96
CA THR A 62 8.18 8.11 -15.75
C THR A 62 6.96 7.74 -14.92
N THR A 63 7.10 7.56 -13.61
CA THR A 63 5.99 7.20 -12.74
C THR A 63 5.71 8.32 -11.75
N LEU A 64 4.42 8.53 -11.48
CA LEU A 64 3.92 9.41 -10.43
C LEU A 64 3.19 8.54 -9.41
N THR A 65 3.60 8.65 -8.16
CA THR A 65 3.11 7.85 -7.02
C THR A 65 2.94 8.76 -5.80
N THR A 66 2.59 8.19 -4.65
CA THR A 66 2.52 8.95 -3.39
C THR A 66 3.87 9.55 -2.97
N VAL A 67 4.99 8.98 -3.42
CA VAL A 67 6.33 9.55 -3.21
C VAL A 67 6.49 10.89 -3.95
N ASN A 68 5.79 11.05 -5.07
CA ASN A 68 5.76 12.29 -5.85
C ASN A 68 4.66 13.27 -5.38
N GLY A 69 3.82 12.87 -4.42
CA GLY A 69 2.74 13.68 -3.90
C GLY A 69 1.34 13.28 -4.38
N LEU A 70 1.18 12.18 -5.12
CA LEU A 70 -0.17 11.64 -5.36
C LEU A 70 -0.83 11.23 -4.05
N SER A 71 -2.15 11.31 -3.99
CA SER A 71 -2.91 11.03 -2.78
C SER A 71 -2.86 9.55 -2.35
N GLY A 72 -2.69 8.62 -3.30
CA GLY A 72 -2.87 7.19 -3.09
C GLY A 72 -4.34 6.73 -3.07
N ASP A 73 -5.30 7.65 -3.26
CA ASP A 73 -6.71 7.32 -3.48
C ASP A 73 -6.93 6.76 -4.89
N ARG A 74 -8.07 6.09 -5.06
CA ARG A 74 -8.48 5.51 -6.35
C ARG A 74 -8.76 6.61 -7.38
N ILE A 75 -7.96 6.63 -8.43
CA ILE A 75 -8.10 7.51 -9.59
C ILE A 75 -9.34 7.08 -10.38
N SER A 76 -10.10 8.04 -10.88
CA SER A 76 -11.27 7.80 -11.72
C SER A 76 -11.12 8.33 -13.14
N GLN A 77 -10.30 9.36 -13.35
CA GLN A 77 -10.04 9.95 -14.66
C GLN A 77 -8.74 10.77 -14.66
N ILE A 78 -8.10 10.93 -15.82
CA ILE A 78 -7.03 11.90 -16.04
C ILE A 78 -7.34 12.84 -17.22
N HIS A 79 -6.66 13.98 -17.27
CA HIS A 79 -6.71 14.91 -18.40
C HIS A 79 -5.35 15.55 -18.59
N TYR A 80 -4.78 15.50 -19.79
CA TYR A 80 -3.51 16.14 -20.11
C TYR A 80 -3.73 17.41 -20.93
N ASN A 81 -3.30 18.55 -20.40
CA ASN A 81 -3.37 19.84 -21.07
C ASN A 81 -2.05 20.13 -21.81
N GLU A 82 -2.02 19.89 -23.12
CA GLU A 82 -0.84 20.11 -23.96
C GLU A 82 -0.36 21.57 -23.98
N LEU A 83 -1.25 22.55 -23.74
CA LEU A 83 -0.90 23.97 -23.84
C LEU A 83 -0.07 24.47 -22.66
N SER A 84 -0.32 23.91 -21.48
CA SER A 84 0.34 24.30 -20.23
C SER A 84 1.22 23.21 -19.63
N ASP A 85 1.31 22.04 -20.27
CA ASP A 85 2.07 20.89 -19.77
C ASP A 85 1.64 20.48 -18.35
N GLN A 86 0.32 20.35 -18.17
CA GLN A 86 -0.29 20.01 -16.89
C GLN A 86 -1.06 18.69 -17.01
N LEU A 87 -0.85 17.79 -16.05
CA LEU A 87 -1.67 16.60 -15.88
C LEU A 87 -2.65 16.81 -14.73
N VAL A 88 -3.94 16.68 -15.02
CA VAL A 88 -5.01 16.74 -14.02
C VAL A 88 -5.46 15.31 -13.71
N ILE A 89 -5.56 14.98 -12.43
CA ILE A 89 -5.98 13.67 -11.93
C ILE A 89 -7.25 13.84 -11.10
N GLY A 90 -8.32 13.16 -11.51
CA GLY A 90 -9.60 13.09 -10.80
C GLY A 90 -9.74 11.79 -10.02
N TYR A 91 -10.37 11.85 -8.86
CA TYR A 91 -10.50 10.70 -7.95
C TYR A 91 -11.98 10.35 -7.70
N GLU A 92 -12.22 9.11 -7.29
CA GLU A 92 -13.57 8.62 -6.95
C GLU A 92 -14.20 9.39 -5.77
N ASN A 93 -13.38 9.92 -4.87
CA ASN A 93 -13.81 10.70 -3.71
C ASN A 93 -13.99 12.20 -4.01
N GLY A 94 -13.80 12.62 -5.27
CA GLY A 94 -13.89 14.01 -5.72
C GLY A 94 -12.70 14.88 -5.34
N LEU A 95 -11.58 14.30 -4.91
CA LEU A 95 -10.30 14.99 -4.98
C LEU A 95 -9.95 15.25 -6.45
N ILE A 96 -9.29 16.38 -6.70
CA ILE A 96 -8.54 16.61 -7.92
C ILE A 96 -7.10 16.92 -7.51
N GLN A 97 -6.12 16.37 -8.21
CA GLN A 97 -4.72 16.76 -8.10
C GLN A 97 -4.24 17.27 -9.45
N VAL A 98 -3.42 18.32 -9.44
CA VAL A 98 -2.81 18.86 -10.66
C VAL A 98 -1.31 18.73 -10.50
N GLN A 99 -0.69 18.07 -11.47
CA GLN A 99 0.75 18.00 -11.62
C GLN A 99 1.19 19.09 -12.61
N GLU A 100 2.06 19.96 -12.14
CA GLU A 100 2.72 21.03 -12.90
C GLU A 100 4.20 21.02 -12.55
N ASP A 101 5.08 20.93 -13.56
CA ASP A 101 6.51 20.69 -13.36
C ASP A 101 6.76 19.47 -12.44
N ASP A 102 7.57 19.60 -11.39
CA ASP A 102 7.87 18.52 -10.43
C ASP A 102 6.96 18.57 -9.18
N VAL A 103 5.86 19.33 -9.21
CA VAL A 103 4.99 19.56 -8.05
C VAL A 103 3.58 19.06 -8.32
N ILE A 104 3.02 18.38 -7.32
CA ILE A 104 1.62 17.95 -7.29
C ILE A 104 0.91 18.72 -6.18
N PHE A 105 -0.24 19.32 -6.48
CA PHE A 105 -1.04 20.03 -5.48
C PHE A 105 -2.50 19.60 -5.48
N ASP A 106 -3.10 19.68 -4.30
CA ASP A 106 -4.47 19.23 -4.04
C ASP A 106 -5.50 20.32 -4.33
N VAL A 107 -6.57 19.92 -4.99
CA VAL A 107 -7.78 20.71 -5.24
C VAL A 107 -8.95 20.00 -4.55
N VAL A 108 -9.29 20.46 -3.34
CA VAL A 108 -10.13 19.71 -2.38
C VAL A 108 -11.59 20.15 -2.34
N ALA A 109 -12.00 21.15 -3.13
CA ALA A 109 -13.28 21.82 -2.90
C ALA A 109 -14.51 20.91 -3.15
N ILE A 110 -14.43 19.96 -4.10
CA ILE A 110 -15.48 18.94 -4.30
C ILE A 110 -15.45 17.94 -3.14
N ARG A 111 -14.27 17.34 -2.86
CA ARG A 111 -14.05 16.40 -1.75
C ARG A 111 -14.59 16.92 -0.41
N ASP A 112 -14.36 18.18 -0.09
CA ASP A 112 -14.69 18.76 1.22
C ASP A 112 -16.10 19.41 1.23
N LYS A 113 -16.83 19.39 0.10
CA LYS A 113 -18.18 19.96 0.01
C LYS A 113 -19.17 19.14 0.83
N GLN A 114 -19.78 19.76 1.85
CA GLN A 114 -20.72 19.10 2.75
C GLN A 114 -22.12 18.84 2.16
N ILE A 115 -22.53 19.57 1.13
CA ILE A 115 -23.86 19.41 0.51
C ILE A 115 -23.91 18.28 -0.53
N ILE A 116 -22.74 17.74 -0.89
CA ILE A 116 -22.61 16.62 -1.81
C ILE A 116 -22.30 15.39 -0.97
N ASP A 117 -23.13 14.37 -1.09
CA ASP A 117 -22.95 13.11 -0.37
C ASP A 117 -21.60 12.46 -0.77
N PRO A 118 -20.85 11.85 0.16
CA PRO A 118 -19.52 11.30 -0.14
C PRO A 118 -19.47 10.31 -1.31
N ASP A 119 -20.52 9.51 -1.48
CA ASP A 119 -20.69 8.51 -2.54
C ASP A 119 -21.08 9.09 -3.90
N ARG A 120 -21.27 10.42 -3.99
CA ARG A 120 -21.62 11.12 -5.23
C ARG A 120 -20.53 12.01 -5.78
N LYS A 121 -19.31 11.93 -5.24
CA LYS A 121 -18.21 12.87 -5.55
C LYS A 121 -17.31 12.46 -6.71
N ARG A 122 -17.52 11.26 -7.26
CA ARG A 122 -16.72 10.73 -8.37
C ARG A 122 -16.63 11.72 -9.52
N ILE A 123 -15.41 11.91 -10.01
CA ILE A 123 -15.14 12.59 -11.28
C ILE A 123 -15.26 11.57 -12.40
N ASN A 124 -16.18 11.80 -13.33
CA ASN A 124 -16.49 10.86 -14.41
C ASN A 124 -15.78 11.21 -15.71
N GLU A 125 -15.66 12.50 -16.03
CA GLU A 125 -15.02 12.96 -17.27
C GLU A 125 -14.54 14.41 -17.11
N PHE A 126 -13.46 14.74 -17.81
CA PHE A 126 -12.95 16.11 -17.97
C PHE A 126 -13.18 16.60 -19.40
N LEU A 127 -13.73 17.81 -19.54
CA LEU A 127 -13.83 18.49 -20.83
C LEU A 127 -13.17 19.87 -20.74
N GLN A 128 -12.05 20.04 -21.44
CA GLN A 128 -11.34 21.31 -21.49
C GLN A 128 -11.88 22.25 -22.58
N VAL A 129 -12.16 23.49 -22.20
CA VAL A 129 -12.50 24.59 -23.11
C VAL A 129 -11.66 25.80 -22.74
N ASP A 130 -10.70 26.14 -23.59
CA ASP A 130 -9.66 27.13 -23.30
C ASP A 130 -8.94 26.81 -21.97
N GLN A 131 -9.21 27.58 -20.92
CA GLN A 131 -8.62 27.41 -19.57
C GLN A 131 -9.61 26.82 -18.54
N LEU A 132 -10.86 26.60 -18.95
CA LEU A 132 -11.89 26.04 -18.09
C LEU A 132 -11.93 24.53 -18.30
N LEU A 133 -11.96 23.82 -17.18
CA LEU A 133 -12.15 22.39 -17.12
C LEU A 133 -13.56 22.12 -16.60
N TYR A 134 -14.42 21.60 -17.45
CA TYR A 134 -15.75 21.14 -17.09
C TYR A 134 -15.63 19.70 -16.59
N LEU A 135 -16.32 19.42 -15.49
CA LEU A 135 -16.20 18.18 -14.73
C LEU A 135 -17.56 17.48 -14.78
N ALA A 136 -17.68 16.36 -15.47
CA ALA A 136 -18.79 15.45 -15.28
C ALA A 136 -18.62 14.74 -13.94
N THR A 137 -19.67 14.69 -13.12
CA THR A 137 -19.61 14.09 -11.78
C THR A 137 -20.90 13.37 -11.42
N ASP A 138 -20.86 12.59 -10.35
CA ASP A 138 -22.04 11.89 -9.83
C ASP A 138 -23.11 12.79 -9.17
N PHE A 139 -22.83 14.08 -9.03
CA PHE A 139 -23.76 15.08 -8.51
C PHE A 139 -24.24 16.10 -9.56
N GLY A 140 -23.58 16.22 -10.71
CA GLY A 140 -23.87 17.23 -11.72
C GLY A 140 -22.63 17.61 -12.51
N ILE A 141 -22.49 18.89 -12.84
CA ILE A 141 -21.32 19.42 -13.54
C ILE A 141 -20.63 20.46 -12.64
N ALA A 142 -19.31 20.43 -12.54
CA ALA A 142 -18.53 21.46 -11.88
C ALA A 142 -17.54 22.11 -12.85
N ILE A 143 -17.16 23.36 -12.61
CA ILE A 143 -16.19 24.07 -13.44
C ILE A 143 -14.97 24.43 -12.60
N TYR A 144 -13.80 24.14 -13.12
CA TYR A 144 -12.51 24.50 -12.55
C TYR A 144 -11.70 25.34 -13.53
N ASN A 145 -11.08 26.41 -13.04
CA ASN A 145 -10.20 27.26 -13.85
C ASN A 145 -8.74 26.83 -13.63
N LEU A 146 -8.08 26.35 -14.69
CA LEU A 146 -6.70 25.86 -14.64
C LEU A 146 -5.66 26.97 -14.47
N GLU A 147 -5.95 28.20 -14.88
CA GLU A 147 -5.03 29.35 -14.69
C GLU A 147 -5.15 29.94 -13.28
N LEU A 148 -6.37 30.11 -12.79
CA LEU A 148 -6.65 30.73 -11.49
C LEU A 148 -6.60 29.75 -10.33
N LEU A 149 -6.60 28.44 -10.63
CA LEU A 149 -6.64 27.34 -9.66
C LEU A 149 -7.84 27.45 -8.70
N GLU A 150 -9.01 27.87 -9.22
CA GLU A 150 -10.22 28.06 -8.45
C GLU A 150 -11.44 27.41 -9.10
N PHE A 151 -12.40 27.01 -8.27
CA PHE A 151 -13.71 26.57 -8.76
C PHE A 151 -14.56 27.78 -9.11
N ASP A 152 -15.27 27.65 -10.22
CA ASP A 152 -16.32 28.57 -10.62
C ASP A 152 -17.69 28.00 -10.18
N ASP A 153 -18.63 27.84 -11.09
CA ASP A 153 -19.96 27.34 -10.78
C ASP A 153 -20.07 25.81 -10.67
N THR A 154 -21.11 25.38 -9.97
CA THR A 154 -21.56 23.98 -9.92
C THR A 154 -23.01 23.90 -10.39
N TYR A 155 -23.27 23.09 -11.41
CA TYR A 155 -24.56 22.95 -12.05
C TYR A 155 -25.29 21.68 -11.59
N PHE A 156 -26.35 21.87 -10.81
CA PHE A 156 -27.31 20.82 -10.49
C PHE A 156 -28.40 20.77 -11.56
N ILE A 157 -28.13 20.02 -12.62
CA ILE A 157 -28.89 20.08 -13.88
C ILE A 157 -30.20 19.29 -13.87
N GLY A 158 -30.52 18.60 -12.77
CA GLY A 158 -31.74 17.83 -12.62
C GLY A 158 -33.00 18.67 -12.43
N SER A 159 -34.16 18.04 -12.60
CA SER A 159 -35.46 18.71 -12.41
C SER A 159 -35.58 19.25 -10.97
N ASN A 160 -35.92 20.54 -10.83
CA ASN A 160 -35.92 21.26 -9.55
C ASN A 160 -34.54 21.37 -8.87
N GLY A 161 -33.44 21.33 -9.64
CA GLY A 161 -32.08 21.40 -9.11
C GLY A 161 -31.63 20.09 -8.45
N ALA A 162 -32.19 18.95 -8.87
CA ALA A 162 -31.75 17.65 -8.38
C ALA A 162 -30.32 17.32 -8.89
N GLN A 163 -29.54 16.65 -8.05
CA GLN A 163 -28.24 16.11 -8.43
C GLN A 163 -28.42 14.89 -9.35
N LEU A 164 -27.69 14.83 -10.45
CA LEU A 164 -27.74 13.73 -11.42
C LEU A 164 -26.33 13.16 -11.63
N GLN A 165 -26.25 11.85 -11.91
CA GLN A 165 -25.00 11.22 -12.31
C GLN A 165 -24.73 11.53 -13.78
N VAL A 166 -23.83 12.49 -14.02
CA VAL A 166 -23.40 12.88 -15.37
C VAL A 166 -22.19 12.04 -15.72
N GLN A 167 -22.32 11.19 -16.75
CA GLN A 167 -21.23 10.29 -17.17
C GLN A 167 -20.26 10.99 -18.10
N SER A 168 -20.79 11.66 -19.12
CA SER A 168 -20.02 12.32 -20.17
C SER A 168 -20.68 13.66 -20.56
N ILE A 169 -19.87 14.60 -21.00
CA ILE A 169 -20.21 15.95 -21.44
C ILE A 169 -19.43 16.32 -22.70
N ASP A 170 -20.09 17.04 -23.62
CA ASP A 170 -19.41 17.61 -24.77
C ASP A 170 -20.12 18.88 -25.26
N ILE A 171 -19.39 19.72 -26.01
CA ILE A 171 -19.91 20.94 -26.60
C ILE A 171 -20.10 20.76 -28.09
N PHE A 172 -21.31 21.04 -28.55
CA PHE A 172 -21.65 20.99 -29.96
C PHE A 172 -22.59 22.12 -30.34
N GLU A 173 -22.28 22.83 -31.43
CA GLU A 173 -23.10 23.92 -31.98
C GLU A 173 -23.56 24.97 -30.93
N GLY A 174 -22.69 25.30 -29.96
CA GLY A 174 -22.95 26.33 -28.93
C GLY A 174 -23.78 25.84 -27.74
N PHE A 175 -23.95 24.53 -27.58
CA PHE A 175 -24.60 23.92 -26.42
C PHE A 175 -23.65 22.97 -25.71
N LEU A 176 -23.70 22.98 -24.37
CA LEU A 176 -23.14 21.93 -23.53
C LEU A 176 -24.17 20.80 -23.42
N TYR A 177 -23.77 19.59 -23.75
CA TYR A 177 -24.56 18.37 -23.62
C TYR A 177 -24.05 17.55 -22.44
N ALA A 178 -24.96 16.84 -21.78
CA ALA A 178 -24.65 15.98 -20.64
C ALA A 178 -25.43 14.67 -20.74
N ALA A 179 -24.70 13.55 -20.90
CA ALA A 179 -25.22 12.20 -20.80
C ALA A 179 -25.37 11.80 -19.32
N THR A 180 -26.50 11.19 -18.96
CA THR A 180 -26.79 10.82 -17.56
C THR A 180 -27.34 9.40 -17.45
N LEU A 181 -27.05 8.74 -16.33
CA LEU A 181 -27.47 7.35 -16.07
C LEU A 181 -28.95 7.18 -15.72
N ASP A 182 -29.70 8.24 -15.40
CA ASP A 182 -31.09 8.10 -14.94
C ASP A 182 -32.04 9.23 -15.43
N SER A 183 -31.52 10.18 -16.21
CA SER A 183 -32.25 11.39 -16.61
C SER A 183 -32.13 11.72 -18.10
N GLY A 184 -31.57 10.83 -18.90
CA GLY A 184 -31.34 11.02 -20.34
C GLY A 184 -30.32 12.12 -20.64
N ILE A 185 -30.38 12.67 -21.85
CA ILE A 185 -29.46 13.74 -22.24
C ILE A 185 -30.06 15.11 -21.90
N ARG A 186 -29.28 15.94 -21.22
CA ARG A 186 -29.59 17.34 -20.97
C ARG A 186 -28.68 18.24 -21.79
N ARG A 187 -29.17 19.43 -22.16
CA ARG A 187 -28.35 20.47 -22.77
C ARG A 187 -28.70 21.87 -22.30
N ALA A 188 -27.75 22.78 -22.39
CA ALA A 188 -27.94 24.21 -22.19
C ALA A 188 -27.00 25.03 -23.10
N PRO A 189 -27.36 26.28 -23.48
CA PRO A 189 -26.48 27.13 -24.28
C PRO A 189 -25.20 27.47 -23.51
N ILE A 190 -24.02 27.19 -24.05
CA ILE A 190 -22.75 27.34 -23.32
C ILE A 190 -22.45 28.81 -22.96
N ASP A 191 -22.89 29.74 -23.80
CA ASP A 191 -22.68 31.19 -23.61
C ASP A 191 -23.71 31.83 -22.65
N ASP A 192 -24.64 31.06 -22.06
CA ASP A 192 -25.62 31.59 -21.11
C ASP A 192 -24.95 31.86 -19.75
N PRO A 193 -24.93 33.11 -19.24
CA PRO A 193 -24.29 33.42 -17.97
C PRO A 193 -25.05 32.89 -16.74
N PHE A 194 -26.19 32.21 -16.92
CA PHE A 194 -27.02 31.68 -15.84
C PHE A 194 -27.18 30.16 -15.92
N LEU A 195 -26.17 29.42 -16.38
CA LEU A 195 -26.18 27.95 -16.39
C LEU A 195 -26.36 27.31 -15.01
N ILE A 196 -26.09 28.04 -13.93
CA ILE A 196 -26.42 27.62 -12.55
C ILE A 196 -27.92 27.48 -12.29
N ASP A 197 -28.78 28.17 -13.06
CA ASP A 197 -30.23 27.98 -12.98
C ASP A 197 -30.63 26.71 -13.75
N PHE A 198 -31.09 25.70 -13.01
CA PHE A 198 -31.56 24.43 -13.58
C PHE A 198 -32.67 24.61 -14.63
N MET A 199 -33.40 25.74 -14.63
CA MET A 199 -34.44 26.04 -15.62
C MET A 199 -33.87 26.30 -17.03
N ASN A 200 -32.59 26.62 -17.16
CA ASN A 200 -31.91 26.80 -18.43
C ASN A 200 -31.49 25.46 -19.07
N TRP A 201 -31.54 24.36 -18.31
CA TRP A 201 -31.23 23.03 -18.79
C TRP A 201 -32.46 22.33 -19.34
N THR A 202 -32.38 21.92 -20.61
CA THR A 202 -33.45 21.19 -21.29
C THR A 202 -33.11 19.72 -21.40
N ARG A 203 -34.02 18.85 -20.94
CA ARG A 203 -33.94 17.42 -21.24
C ARG A 203 -34.38 17.19 -22.68
N ILE A 204 -33.48 16.69 -23.51
CA ILE A 204 -33.76 16.42 -24.92
C ILE A 204 -34.04 14.95 -25.19
N ASN A 205 -33.48 14.02 -24.42
CA ASN A 205 -33.76 12.60 -24.56
C ASN A 205 -34.09 11.97 -23.21
N THR A 206 -34.84 10.87 -23.23
CA THR A 206 -35.11 10.03 -22.05
C THR A 206 -34.34 8.71 -22.15
N GLY A 207 -34.09 8.05 -21.03
CA GLY A 207 -33.28 6.82 -20.96
C GLY A 207 -31.96 7.06 -20.24
N ASP A 208 -31.07 6.10 -20.33
CA ASP A 208 -29.79 6.08 -19.61
C ASP A 208 -28.69 6.09 -20.68
N TYR A 209 -27.77 7.05 -20.60
CA TYR A 209 -26.75 7.29 -21.62
C TYR A 209 -25.35 7.21 -21.00
N ASP A 210 -24.47 6.50 -21.70
CA ASP A 210 -23.09 6.26 -21.29
C ASP A 210 -22.19 7.41 -21.74
N GLU A 211 -22.20 7.72 -23.05
CA GLU A 211 -21.28 8.69 -23.67
C GLU A 211 -22.02 9.77 -24.47
N VAL A 212 -21.41 10.95 -24.59
CA VAL A 212 -21.73 11.96 -25.62
C VAL A 212 -20.44 12.52 -26.20
N ILE A 213 -20.29 12.49 -27.53
CA ILE A 213 -19.04 12.92 -28.17
C ILE A 213 -19.26 13.52 -29.56
N ALA A 214 -18.64 14.66 -29.80
CA ALA A 214 -18.67 15.44 -31.02
C ALA A 214 -17.57 14.98 -31.97
N VAL A 215 -17.91 14.86 -33.25
CA VAL A 215 -16.96 14.59 -34.34
C VAL A 215 -17.30 15.48 -35.52
N ASN A 216 -16.39 16.38 -35.87
CA ASN A 216 -16.55 17.35 -36.96
C ASN A 216 -17.91 18.10 -36.85
N ASN A 217 -18.87 17.77 -37.72
CA ASN A 217 -20.19 18.41 -37.77
C ASN A 217 -21.33 17.51 -37.28
N GLN A 218 -21.04 16.56 -36.39
CA GLN A 218 -22.04 15.64 -35.82
C GLN A 218 -21.77 15.40 -34.33
N LEU A 219 -22.83 15.10 -33.58
CA LEU A 219 -22.78 14.71 -32.18
C LEU A 219 -23.37 13.30 -32.03
N TYR A 220 -22.65 12.42 -31.38
CA TYR A 220 -23.07 11.05 -31.10
C TYR A 220 -23.29 10.83 -29.61
N ALA A 221 -24.12 9.85 -29.28
CA ALA A 221 -24.30 9.37 -27.92
C ALA A 221 -24.50 7.85 -27.90
N THR A 222 -24.22 7.21 -26.77
CA THR A 222 -24.45 5.77 -26.56
C THR A 222 -25.40 5.57 -25.39
N ASP A 223 -26.24 4.53 -25.46
CA ASP A 223 -27.16 4.17 -24.37
C ASP A 223 -26.80 2.84 -23.71
N ASP A 224 -27.45 2.56 -22.60
CA ASP A 224 -27.30 1.30 -21.83
C ASP A 224 -27.67 0.04 -22.64
N ASP A 225 -28.48 0.20 -23.70
CA ASP A 225 -28.83 -0.83 -24.67
C ASP A 225 -27.78 -1.04 -25.79
N ARG A 226 -26.69 -0.26 -25.75
CA ARG A 226 -25.50 -0.25 -26.65
C ARG A 226 -25.75 0.37 -28.02
N ASN A 227 -26.84 1.09 -28.20
CA ASN A 227 -27.18 1.72 -29.47
C ASN A 227 -26.34 2.99 -29.64
N LEU A 228 -25.88 3.22 -30.87
CA LEU A 228 -25.31 4.50 -31.24
C LEU A 228 -26.44 5.43 -31.70
N TRP A 229 -26.51 6.60 -31.09
CA TRP A 229 -27.44 7.67 -31.42
C TRP A 229 -26.69 8.83 -32.07
N ARG A 230 -27.35 9.54 -32.98
CA ARG A 230 -26.84 10.78 -33.57
C ARG A 230 -27.80 11.93 -33.32
N LEU A 231 -27.28 13.13 -33.18
CA LEU A 231 -28.11 14.32 -33.10
C LEU A 231 -28.76 14.61 -34.47
N SER A 232 -30.07 14.81 -34.46
CA SER A 232 -30.83 15.16 -35.67
C SER A 232 -31.88 16.22 -35.32
N GLY A 233 -31.55 17.48 -35.60
CA GLY A 233 -32.31 18.62 -35.07
C GLY A 233 -32.02 18.76 -33.58
N ASP A 234 -33.06 18.81 -32.75
CA ASP A 234 -32.93 19.04 -31.31
C ASP A 234 -32.94 17.76 -30.46
N GLN A 235 -32.90 16.59 -31.09
CA GLN A 235 -33.09 15.29 -30.43
C GLN A 235 -32.10 14.27 -30.99
N PHE A 236 -31.65 13.36 -30.14
CA PHE A 236 -30.91 12.19 -30.59
C PHE A 236 -31.85 11.15 -31.21
N VAL A 237 -31.45 10.60 -32.35
CA VAL A 237 -32.13 9.50 -33.04
C VAL A 237 -31.19 8.32 -33.20
N THR A 238 -31.70 7.10 -33.06
CA THR A 238 -30.91 5.88 -33.22
C THR A 238 -30.32 5.80 -34.63
N THR A 239 -29.08 5.33 -34.71
CA THR A 239 -28.48 4.85 -35.96
C THR A 239 -28.75 3.35 -36.14
N ASP A 240 -28.26 2.78 -37.25
CA ASP A 240 -28.26 1.32 -37.45
C ASP A 240 -27.06 0.64 -36.74
N THR A 241 -26.17 1.42 -36.11
CA THR A 241 -24.98 0.93 -35.45
C THR A 241 -25.27 0.58 -33.99
N ARG A 242 -24.80 -0.59 -33.58
CA ARG A 242 -24.86 -1.07 -32.19
C ARG A 242 -23.49 -1.54 -31.76
N LEU A 243 -23.04 -1.08 -30.60
CA LEU A 243 -21.77 -1.45 -30.00
C LEU A 243 -21.82 -2.88 -29.44
N PRO A 244 -20.69 -3.60 -29.39
CA PRO A 244 -20.60 -4.93 -28.79
C PRO A 244 -21.03 -4.96 -27.32
N ASN A 245 -20.60 -3.98 -26.53
CA ASN A 245 -20.95 -3.80 -25.11
C ASN A 245 -21.27 -2.33 -24.80
N ARG A 246 -21.64 -2.00 -23.56
CA ARG A 246 -21.79 -0.60 -23.12
C ARG A 246 -20.46 0.13 -23.28
N ALA A 247 -20.51 1.41 -23.61
CA ALA A 247 -19.31 2.23 -23.66
C ALA A 247 -18.87 2.54 -22.22
N LEU A 248 -17.57 2.45 -21.98
CA LEU A 248 -16.94 2.90 -20.75
C LEU A 248 -16.19 4.22 -20.95
N ASP A 249 -15.76 4.47 -22.19
CA ASP A 249 -14.96 5.63 -22.57
C ASP A 249 -15.10 5.88 -24.08
N ALA A 250 -14.94 7.14 -24.49
CA ALA A 250 -14.95 7.59 -25.87
C ALA A 250 -13.84 8.62 -26.14
N HIS A 251 -12.96 8.31 -27.09
CA HIS A 251 -11.85 9.20 -27.46
C HIS A 251 -11.91 9.61 -28.94
N LEU A 252 -11.81 10.91 -29.21
CA LEU A 252 -11.76 11.46 -30.57
C LEU A 252 -10.32 11.51 -31.10
N SER A 253 -10.04 10.90 -32.25
CA SER A 253 -8.74 11.01 -32.93
C SER A 253 -8.89 11.01 -34.44
N ASN A 254 -8.28 11.99 -35.11
CA ASN A 254 -8.25 12.10 -36.58
C ASN A 254 -9.65 12.07 -37.25
N GLY A 255 -10.68 12.63 -36.59
CA GLY A 255 -12.05 12.64 -37.11
C GLY A 255 -12.77 11.29 -37.03
N GLU A 256 -12.22 10.35 -36.27
CA GLU A 256 -12.85 9.08 -35.93
C GLU A 256 -12.99 8.99 -34.41
N ILE A 257 -14.09 8.41 -33.95
CA ILE A 257 -14.37 8.16 -32.54
C ILE A 257 -13.93 6.73 -32.21
N LEU A 258 -13.17 6.56 -31.15
CA LEU A 258 -12.90 5.27 -30.53
C LEU A 258 -13.83 5.10 -29.33
N PHE A 259 -14.76 4.16 -29.40
CA PHE A 259 -15.50 3.71 -28.23
C PHE A 259 -14.83 2.48 -27.63
N THR A 260 -14.51 2.54 -26.34
CA THR A 260 -13.96 1.41 -25.59
C THR A 260 -15.00 0.91 -24.59
N GLY A 261 -15.03 -0.39 -24.36
CA GLY A 261 -15.77 -0.97 -23.25
C GLY A 261 -15.40 -2.43 -23.03
N ILE A 262 -16.12 -3.12 -22.14
CA ILE A 262 -15.74 -4.47 -21.71
C ILE A 262 -15.63 -5.42 -22.92
N ASN A 263 -14.39 -5.87 -23.18
CA ASN A 263 -13.98 -6.75 -24.27
C ASN A 263 -14.23 -6.19 -25.68
N TYR A 264 -14.22 -4.87 -25.87
CA TYR A 264 -14.19 -4.30 -27.22
C TYR A 264 -13.62 -2.88 -27.31
N ALA A 265 -13.09 -2.57 -28.48
CA ALA A 265 -12.70 -1.24 -28.90
C ALA A 265 -13.14 -1.03 -30.36
N SER A 266 -14.08 -0.12 -30.60
CA SER A 266 -14.71 0.12 -31.90
C SER A 266 -14.38 1.52 -32.43
N ILE A 267 -13.79 1.58 -33.62
CA ILE A 267 -13.54 2.82 -34.35
C ILE A 267 -14.76 3.13 -35.21
N ILE A 268 -15.32 4.32 -35.04
CA ILE A 268 -16.48 4.82 -35.77
C ILE A 268 -16.09 6.09 -36.52
N ASN A 269 -16.46 6.15 -37.80
CA ASN A 269 -16.22 7.36 -38.59
C ASN A 269 -17.31 8.42 -38.38
N GLU A 270 -17.11 9.62 -38.94
CA GLU A 270 -18.08 10.72 -38.89
C GLU A 270 -19.49 10.37 -39.40
N ALA A 271 -19.65 9.34 -40.25
CA ALA A 271 -20.97 8.90 -40.71
C ALA A 271 -21.70 7.99 -39.71
N GLY A 272 -21.07 7.63 -38.60
CA GLY A 272 -21.59 6.70 -37.59
C GLY A 272 -21.42 5.23 -37.98
N ALA A 273 -20.56 4.93 -38.96
CA ALA A 273 -20.29 3.56 -39.39
C ALA A 273 -19.04 3.01 -38.72
N VAL A 274 -19.10 1.75 -38.29
CA VAL A 274 -17.96 1.03 -37.70
C VAL A 274 -16.91 0.78 -38.79
N VAL A 275 -15.70 1.32 -38.56
CA VAL A 275 -14.53 1.14 -39.42
C VAL A 275 -13.81 -0.16 -39.07
N SER A 276 -13.62 -0.40 -37.77
CA SER A 276 -13.03 -1.62 -37.24
C SER A 276 -13.44 -1.84 -35.80
N THR A 277 -13.45 -3.09 -35.37
CA THR A 277 -13.64 -3.48 -33.97
C THR A 277 -12.56 -4.47 -33.58
N VAL A 278 -11.94 -4.25 -32.43
CA VAL A 278 -11.09 -5.21 -31.73
C VAL A 278 -11.91 -5.76 -30.57
N THR A 279 -12.01 -7.08 -30.44
CA THR A 279 -12.74 -7.76 -29.34
C THR A 279 -11.84 -8.57 -28.42
N ASP A 280 -10.63 -8.85 -28.90
CA ASP A 280 -9.67 -9.73 -28.30
C ASP A 280 -8.29 -9.46 -28.89
N PHE A 281 -7.28 -9.82 -28.12
CA PHE A 281 -5.91 -9.93 -28.58
C PHE A 281 -5.49 -11.39 -28.45
N GLU A 282 -4.83 -11.91 -29.47
CA GLU A 282 -4.33 -13.29 -29.45
C GLU A 282 -3.43 -13.47 -28.20
N ASP A 283 -3.73 -14.50 -27.42
CA ASP A 283 -3.03 -14.86 -26.17
C ASP A 283 -3.05 -13.82 -25.02
N ILE A 284 -3.92 -12.80 -25.08
CA ILE A 284 -4.12 -11.84 -23.97
C ILE A 284 -5.60 -11.81 -23.59
N ALA A 285 -5.95 -12.50 -22.51
CA ALA A 285 -7.28 -12.48 -21.92
C ALA A 285 -7.37 -11.39 -20.86
N THR A 286 -8.11 -10.31 -21.14
CA THR A 286 -8.31 -9.17 -20.23
C THR A 286 -9.58 -8.40 -20.59
N GLN A 287 -10.04 -7.52 -19.70
CA GLN A 287 -11.13 -6.58 -19.97
C GLN A 287 -10.58 -5.20 -20.29
N PHE A 288 -11.11 -4.57 -21.34
CA PHE A 288 -10.69 -3.22 -21.73
C PHE A 288 -11.41 -2.16 -20.89
N THR A 289 -10.69 -1.09 -20.56
CA THR A 289 -11.19 0.00 -19.70
C THR A 289 -11.32 1.31 -20.47
N SER A 290 -10.23 1.80 -21.06
CA SER A 290 -10.15 3.02 -21.87
C SER A 290 -9.27 2.78 -23.10
N GLY A 291 -9.29 3.68 -24.08
CA GLY A 291 -8.33 3.59 -25.19
C GLY A 291 -8.19 4.86 -26.02
N VAL A 292 -6.99 5.01 -26.61
CA VAL A 292 -6.63 6.15 -27.44
C VAL A 292 -5.98 5.70 -28.76
N ARG A 293 -5.98 6.58 -29.77
CA ARG A 293 -5.31 6.34 -31.05
C ARG A 293 -4.25 7.39 -31.34
N VAL A 294 -3.01 6.93 -31.43
CA VAL A 294 -1.84 7.77 -31.64
C VAL A 294 -0.95 7.16 -32.71
N ASN A 295 -0.56 7.96 -33.71
CA ASN A 295 0.36 7.56 -34.79
C ASN A 295 -0.07 6.25 -35.52
N GLY A 296 -1.38 6.04 -35.66
CA GLY A 296 -1.95 4.85 -36.31
C GLY A 296 -1.97 3.57 -35.47
N ASN A 297 -1.45 3.61 -34.23
CA ASN A 297 -1.57 2.53 -33.26
C ASN A 297 -2.78 2.76 -32.36
N LEU A 298 -3.34 1.66 -31.88
CA LEU A 298 -4.36 1.62 -30.84
C LEU A 298 -3.68 1.31 -29.50
N PHE A 299 -3.93 2.13 -28.51
CA PHE A 299 -3.51 1.91 -27.13
C PHE A 299 -4.77 1.66 -26.29
N ILE A 300 -4.81 0.55 -25.57
CA ILE A 300 -5.97 0.12 -24.79
C ILE A 300 -5.53 -0.16 -23.35
N GLY A 301 -6.24 0.41 -22.40
CA GLY A 301 -6.10 0.12 -20.98
C GLY A 301 -6.82 -1.19 -20.67
N SER A 302 -6.29 -1.92 -19.69
CA SER A 302 -6.89 -3.17 -19.27
C SER A 302 -7.06 -3.24 -17.76
N SER A 303 -7.95 -4.12 -17.30
CA SER A 303 -8.24 -4.32 -15.88
C SER A 303 -7.14 -5.05 -15.10
N ASP A 304 -6.20 -5.72 -15.78
CA ASP A 304 -5.26 -6.65 -15.11
C ASP A 304 -3.92 -6.92 -15.84
N THR A 305 -3.69 -6.33 -17.01
CA THR A 305 -2.47 -6.56 -17.82
C THR A 305 -1.69 -5.29 -18.16
N GLY A 306 -2.21 -4.11 -17.82
CA GLY A 306 -1.61 -2.81 -18.10
C GLY A 306 -2.07 -2.24 -19.43
N LEU A 307 -1.18 -1.51 -20.11
CA LEU A 307 -1.47 -0.87 -21.39
C LEU A 307 -1.13 -1.81 -22.55
N ILE A 308 -2.07 -2.02 -23.46
CA ILE A 308 -1.87 -2.84 -24.66
C ILE A 308 -1.70 -1.92 -25.86
N ARG A 309 -0.60 -2.06 -26.59
CA ARG A 309 -0.43 -1.40 -27.90
C ARG A 309 -0.65 -2.40 -29.01
N SER A 310 -1.58 -2.09 -29.91
CA SER A 310 -1.83 -2.84 -31.13
C SER A 310 -1.67 -1.98 -32.37
N GLY A 311 -0.85 -2.44 -33.32
CA GLY A 311 -0.61 -1.72 -34.57
C GLY A 311 0.38 -2.46 -35.46
N ASN A 312 0.27 -2.24 -36.79
CA ASN A 312 1.13 -2.86 -37.80
C ASN A 312 1.19 -4.41 -37.76
N GLY A 313 0.12 -5.05 -37.29
CA GLY A 313 0.03 -6.52 -37.18
C GLY A 313 0.76 -7.12 -35.97
N SER A 314 1.16 -6.29 -35.00
CA SER A 314 1.74 -6.72 -33.73
C SER A 314 0.95 -6.17 -32.55
N THR A 315 0.92 -6.93 -31.47
CA THR A 315 0.38 -6.54 -30.17
C THR A 315 1.48 -6.69 -29.12
N GLU A 316 1.64 -5.71 -28.24
CA GLU A 316 2.56 -5.78 -27.10
C GLU A 316 1.90 -5.20 -25.84
N ILE A 317 2.29 -5.74 -24.68
CA ILE A 317 1.97 -5.18 -23.37
C ILE A 317 3.05 -4.14 -23.03
N ILE A 318 2.61 -2.98 -22.57
CA ILE A 318 3.39 -1.85 -22.09
C ILE A 318 3.05 -1.70 -20.62
N LEU A 319 4.02 -2.00 -19.76
CA LEU A 319 3.83 -2.01 -18.32
C LEU A 319 5.09 -1.41 -17.66
N ALA A 320 4.88 -0.48 -16.73
CA ALA A 320 5.96 0.01 -15.87
C ALA A 320 6.31 -1.05 -14.81
N ASP A 321 7.58 -1.08 -14.39
CA ASP A 321 8.06 -2.08 -13.43
C ASP A 321 7.41 -1.91 -12.05
N GLY A 322 6.96 -3.01 -11.45
CA GLY A 322 6.20 -2.99 -10.20
C GLY A 322 5.67 -4.36 -9.77
N PRO A 323 5.15 -4.45 -8.53
CA PRO A 323 4.39 -5.61 -8.07
C PRO A 323 3.15 -5.84 -8.94
N SER A 324 2.59 -7.05 -8.90
CA SER A 324 1.41 -7.38 -9.71
C SER A 324 0.14 -6.67 -9.23
N ARG A 325 0.05 -6.28 -7.95
CA ARG A 325 -1.08 -5.53 -7.35
C ARG A 325 -0.63 -4.53 -6.29
N ASN A 326 -1.49 -3.54 -6.04
CA ASN A 326 -1.31 -2.56 -4.97
C ASN A 326 -1.72 -3.08 -3.60
N ASP A 327 -2.74 -3.94 -3.52
CA ASP A 327 -3.26 -4.52 -2.27
C ASP A 327 -2.28 -5.56 -1.68
N SER A 328 -1.20 -5.06 -1.10
CA SER A 328 -0.13 -5.88 -0.53
C SER A 328 -0.56 -6.36 0.86
N PHE A 329 -0.42 -7.67 1.10
CA PHE A 329 -0.94 -8.27 2.32
C PHE A 329 0.14 -8.75 3.27
N THR A 330 1.15 -9.46 2.76
CA THR A 330 2.27 -9.96 3.58
C THR A 330 3.60 -9.75 2.89
N LEU A 331 4.62 -9.44 3.68
CA LEU A 331 5.96 -9.15 3.22
C LEU A 331 6.96 -10.10 3.86
N THR A 332 7.98 -10.51 3.12
CA THR A 332 9.14 -11.20 3.69
C THR A 332 10.39 -10.84 2.93
N THR A 333 11.44 -10.48 3.67
CA THR A 333 12.69 -9.99 3.09
C THR A 333 13.79 -11.04 3.13
N LEU A 334 14.64 -10.97 2.11
CA LEU A 334 16.00 -11.52 2.09
C LEU A 334 16.96 -10.34 1.84
N PRO A 335 18.28 -10.51 2.01
CA PRO A 335 19.24 -9.46 1.70
C PRO A 335 19.07 -8.88 0.28
N ASN A 336 18.66 -7.62 0.15
CA ASN A 336 18.34 -6.94 -1.12
C ASN A 336 17.19 -7.55 -1.93
N GLU A 337 16.32 -8.32 -1.29
CA GLU A 337 15.19 -8.99 -1.91
C GLU A 337 13.91 -8.84 -1.08
N LEU A 338 12.77 -8.80 -1.75
CA LEU A 338 11.46 -8.74 -1.10
C LEU A 338 10.47 -9.65 -1.80
N TRP A 339 9.83 -10.53 -1.04
CA TRP A 339 8.65 -11.26 -1.45
C TRP A 339 7.39 -10.56 -0.94
N VAL A 340 6.41 -10.44 -1.81
CA VAL A 340 5.08 -9.87 -1.55
C VAL A 340 4.03 -10.94 -1.82
N GLY A 341 3.22 -11.22 -0.80
CA GLY A 341 2.04 -12.09 -0.91
C GLY A 341 0.76 -11.27 -0.92
N TYR A 342 -0.21 -11.74 -1.72
CA TYR A 342 -1.53 -11.15 -1.87
C TYR A 342 -2.56 -12.06 -1.19
N GLY A 343 -2.99 -11.64 -0.02
CA GLY A 343 -3.92 -12.34 0.85
C GLY A 343 -5.13 -11.46 1.15
N ASP A 344 -6.15 -12.05 1.76
CA ASP A 344 -7.28 -11.29 2.32
C ASP A 344 -7.93 -12.14 3.42
N TYR A 345 -8.30 -11.48 4.52
CA TYR A 345 -9.24 -11.99 5.50
C TYR A 345 -9.78 -10.86 6.40
N ASP A 346 -11.03 -11.02 6.85
CA ASP A 346 -11.61 -10.11 7.84
C ASP A 346 -10.99 -10.27 9.24
N VAL A 347 -11.41 -9.43 10.19
CA VAL A 347 -10.96 -9.48 11.60
C VAL A 347 -11.18 -10.84 12.28
N PHE A 348 -12.07 -11.69 11.75
CA PHE A 348 -12.33 -13.05 12.24
C PHE A 348 -11.51 -14.12 11.51
N TYR A 349 -10.56 -13.72 10.66
CA TYR A 349 -9.74 -14.57 9.80
C TYR A 349 -10.59 -15.37 8.81
N ASN A 350 -11.62 -14.73 8.26
CA ASN A 350 -12.44 -15.28 7.19
C ASN A 350 -12.03 -14.69 5.82
N PRO A 351 -11.51 -15.49 4.88
CA PRO A 351 -10.99 -15.04 3.59
C PRO A 351 -12.05 -15.00 2.49
N PHE A 352 -13.33 -14.80 2.81
CA PHE A 352 -14.41 -14.86 1.81
C PHE A 352 -14.93 -13.46 1.46
N PRO A 353 -15.16 -13.14 0.17
CA PRO A 353 -14.96 -13.99 -1.02
C PRO A 353 -13.48 -14.33 -1.27
N LEU A 354 -13.20 -15.53 -1.81
CA LEU A 354 -11.82 -15.96 -2.02
C LEU A 354 -11.21 -15.22 -3.22
N ASP A 355 -10.07 -14.58 -3.00
CA ASP A 355 -9.19 -14.13 -4.08
C ASP A 355 -8.06 -15.14 -4.33
N ARG A 356 -7.66 -15.26 -5.60
CA ARG A 356 -6.60 -16.16 -6.07
C ARG A 356 -5.64 -15.35 -6.90
N VAL A 357 -4.59 -14.90 -6.24
CA VAL A 357 -3.50 -14.11 -6.80
C VAL A 357 -2.19 -14.86 -6.53
N GLY A 358 -1.21 -14.67 -7.40
CA GLY A 358 0.12 -15.26 -7.19
C GLY A 358 0.95 -14.50 -6.14
N VAL A 359 2.23 -14.29 -6.42
CA VAL A 359 3.17 -13.58 -5.55
C VAL A 359 4.11 -12.73 -6.39
N SER A 360 4.72 -11.72 -5.77
CA SER A 360 5.72 -10.88 -6.44
C SER A 360 7.06 -10.93 -5.71
N HIS A 361 8.15 -10.92 -6.46
CA HIS A 361 9.52 -10.97 -5.95
C HIS A 361 10.33 -9.83 -6.54
N LEU A 362 10.85 -8.98 -5.67
CA LEU A 362 11.80 -7.93 -6.01
C LEU A 362 13.22 -8.45 -5.79
N ILE A 363 14.04 -8.46 -6.83
CA ILE A 363 15.45 -8.87 -6.79
C ILE A 363 16.29 -7.74 -7.40
N GLU A 364 17.24 -7.20 -6.62
CA GLU A 364 18.17 -6.15 -7.08
C GLU A 364 17.48 -4.95 -7.79
N GLY A 365 16.24 -4.65 -7.39
CA GLY A 365 15.46 -3.53 -7.94
C GLY A 365 14.60 -3.86 -9.17
N ALA A 366 14.49 -5.12 -9.59
CA ALA A 366 13.59 -5.57 -10.65
C ALA A 366 12.54 -6.56 -10.13
N TRP A 367 11.32 -6.49 -10.68
CA TRP A 367 10.22 -7.37 -10.28
C TRP A 367 10.11 -8.63 -11.15
N GLU A 368 9.91 -9.75 -10.49
CA GLU A 368 9.40 -10.99 -11.05
C GLU A 368 8.01 -11.26 -10.44
N ASN A 369 7.01 -11.49 -11.30
CA ASN A 369 5.62 -11.66 -10.88
C ASN A 369 5.15 -13.06 -11.26
N PHE A 370 4.69 -13.82 -10.27
CA PHE A 370 4.11 -15.14 -10.43
C PHE A 370 2.59 -15.02 -10.43
N THR A 371 1.93 -15.74 -11.34
CA THR A 371 0.47 -15.74 -11.48
C THR A 371 -0.20 -16.68 -10.47
N SER A 372 -1.52 -16.65 -10.40
CA SER A 372 -2.27 -17.62 -9.59
C SER A 372 -2.02 -19.06 -10.04
N ASP A 373 -1.85 -19.29 -11.34
CA ASP A 373 -1.56 -20.63 -11.89
C ASP A 373 -0.19 -21.14 -11.43
N ASP A 374 0.82 -20.27 -11.39
CA ASP A 374 2.18 -20.61 -10.94
C ASP A 374 2.20 -21.07 -9.48
N VAL A 375 1.29 -20.56 -8.65
CA VAL A 375 1.11 -20.97 -7.24
C VAL A 375 -0.01 -21.99 -7.05
N GLN A 376 -0.32 -22.80 -8.08
CA GLN A 376 -1.35 -23.85 -8.06
C GLN A 376 -2.74 -23.35 -7.63
N ASN A 377 -3.03 -22.09 -7.94
CA ASN A 377 -4.26 -21.40 -7.61
C ASN A 377 -4.60 -21.44 -6.13
N ILE A 378 -3.66 -21.42 -5.18
CA ILE A 378 -4.01 -21.28 -3.76
C ILE A 378 -4.69 -19.92 -3.49
N ALA A 379 -5.65 -19.88 -2.58
CA ALA A 379 -6.38 -18.66 -2.26
C ALA A 379 -5.80 -17.96 -1.02
N SER A 380 -5.87 -16.63 -1.05
CA SER A 380 -5.55 -15.72 0.06
C SER A 380 -4.23 -16.10 0.76
N ILE A 381 -3.09 -15.75 0.14
CA ILE A 381 -1.76 -16.05 0.66
C ILE A 381 -1.50 -15.16 1.87
N SER A 382 -1.61 -15.74 3.07
CA SER A 382 -1.60 -15.02 4.35
C SER A 382 -0.20 -14.76 4.89
N ARG A 383 0.77 -15.61 4.54
CA ARG A 383 2.16 -15.50 4.97
C ARG A 383 3.09 -16.22 4.01
N ILE A 384 4.23 -15.61 3.71
CA ILE A 384 5.37 -16.28 3.06
C ILE A 384 6.38 -16.64 4.14
N THR A 385 6.93 -17.86 4.11
CA THR A 385 7.92 -18.31 5.10
C THR A 385 9.13 -18.87 4.39
N ILE A 386 10.26 -18.20 4.57
CA ILE A 386 11.54 -18.55 3.94
C ILE A 386 12.23 -19.62 4.78
N ASN A 387 12.76 -20.65 4.13
CA ASN A 387 13.63 -21.61 4.79
C ASN A 387 15.00 -20.95 5.08
N PRO A 388 15.40 -20.79 6.36
CA PRO A 388 16.62 -20.08 6.72
C PRO A 388 17.91 -20.77 6.27
N VAL A 389 17.88 -22.07 5.96
CA VAL A 389 19.07 -22.83 5.49
C VAL A 389 19.09 -23.05 3.98
N ALA A 390 17.97 -22.79 3.29
CA ALA A 390 17.84 -22.88 1.85
C ALA A 390 16.87 -21.80 1.36
N PRO A 391 17.31 -20.53 1.23
CA PRO A 391 16.43 -19.39 0.98
C PRO A 391 15.58 -19.49 -0.30
N ASP A 392 16.01 -20.28 -1.28
CA ASP A 392 15.26 -20.57 -2.51
C ASP A 392 14.02 -21.47 -2.25
N GLU A 393 13.89 -22.06 -1.05
CA GLU A 393 12.74 -22.84 -0.61
C GLU A 393 11.83 -22.00 0.30
N LEU A 394 10.66 -21.68 -0.23
CA LEU A 394 9.61 -20.90 0.41
C LEU A 394 8.39 -21.77 0.74
N TYR A 395 7.62 -21.32 1.72
CA TYR A 395 6.33 -21.90 2.10
C TYR A 395 5.26 -20.80 2.04
N LEU A 396 4.34 -20.93 1.08
CA LEU A 396 3.20 -20.04 0.90
C LEU A 396 2.03 -20.58 1.73
N ASN A 397 1.65 -19.86 2.78
CA ASN A 397 0.56 -20.24 3.66
C ASN A 397 -0.77 -19.71 3.08
N SER A 398 -1.77 -20.57 2.95
CA SER A 398 -3.07 -20.24 2.38
C SER A 398 -4.18 -20.32 3.42
N MET A 399 -5.16 -19.44 3.28
CA MET A 399 -6.38 -19.45 4.09
C MET A 399 -7.47 -20.40 3.57
N ASN A 400 -7.17 -21.28 2.60
CA ASN A 400 -8.17 -22.24 2.13
C ASN A 400 -7.60 -23.62 1.73
N GLU A 401 -6.37 -23.70 1.20
CA GLU A 401 -5.79 -24.94 0.66
C GLU A 401 -4.68 -25.59 1.51
N GLY A 402 -4.15 -24.91 2.52
CA GLY A 402 -3.03 -25.41 3.35
C GLY A 402 -1.72 -24.66 3.12
N VAL A 403 -0.61 -25.38 2.94
CA VAL A 403 0.72 -24.78 2.74
C VAL A 403 1.34 -25.28 1.45
N LEU A 404 1.69 -24.37 0.54
CA LEU A 404 2.39 -24.70 -0.70
C LEU A 404 3.90 -24.53 -0.54
N GLN A 405 4.66 -25.58 -0.82
CA GLN A 405 6.11 -25.51 -0.97
C GLN A 405 6.44 -24.96 -2.36
N PHE A 406 7.20 -23.87 -2.40
CA PHE A 406 7.58 -23.14 -3.59
C PHE A 406 9.09 -23.02 -3.64
N VAL A 407 9.72 -23.56 -4.69
CA VAL A 407 11.18 -23.71 -4.76
C VAL A 407 11.66 -23.14 -6.07
N ASP A 408 12.56 -22.15 -6.01
CA ASP A 408 13.20 -21.56 -7.20
C ASP A 408 12.17 -21.11 -8.26
N GLY A 409 11.12 -20.41 -7.82
CA GLY A 409 10.04 -19.93 -8.71
C GLY A 409 9.01 -20.99 -9.11
N GLU A 410 9.12 -22.25 -8.66
CA GLU A 410 8.21 -23.33 -9.04
C GLU A 410 7.43 -23.93 -7.86
N ALA A 411 6.12 -24.09 -8.03
CA ALA A 411 5.28 -24.78 -7.05
C ALA A 411 5.54 -26.29 -7.06
N THR A 412 5.93 -26.85 -5.90
CA THR A 412 6.36 -28.25 -5.78
C THR A 412 5.31 -29.13 -5.10
N THR A 413 5.02 -28.89 -3.82
CA THR A 413 4.12 -29.73 -3.01
C THR A 413 3.12 -28.89 -2.24
N LEU A 414 1.83 -29.10 -2.50
CA LEU A 414 0.75 -28.58 -1.66
C LEU A 414 0.52 -29.53 -0.48
N PHE A 415 0.88 -29.08 0.72
CA PHE A 415 0.59 -29.78 1.98
C PHE A 415 -0.83 -29.51 2.44
N ASN A 416 -1.60 -30.58 2.57
CA ASN A 416 -2.98 -30.60 3.01
C ASN A 416 -3.25 -31.85 3.86
N SER A 417 -4.51 -32.12 4.20
CA SER A 417 -4.90 -33.24 5.08
C SER A 417 -4.62 -34.64 4.50
N SER A 418 -4.22 -34.75 3.22
CA SER A 418 -3.90 -36.03 2.58
C SER A 418 -2.43 -36.45 2.71
N ASN A 419 -1.52 -35.50 2.94
CA ASN A 419 -0.07 -35.72 2.93
C ASN A 419 0.67 -35.03 4.08
N SER A 420 -0.05 -34.36 4.99
CA SER A 420 0.48 -33.68 6.17
C SER A 420 -0.42 -33.92 7.39
N SER A 421 -0.06 -33.33 8.53
CA SER A 421 -0.90 -33.33 9.73
C SER A 421 -1.93 -32.18 9.77
N LEU A 422 -1.99 -31.35 8.72
CA LEU A 422 -2.92 -30.22 8.67
C LEU A 422 -4.38 -30.70 8.59
N SER A 423 -5.19 -30.23 9.53
CA SER A 423 -6.59 -30.63 9.68
C SER A 423 -7.56 -29.75 8.89
N ILE A 424 -8.67 -30.35 8.45
CA ILE A 424 -9.80 -29.64 7.85
C ILE A 424 -10.60 -28.94 8.95
N ILE A 425 -11.03 -27.70 8.69
CA ILE A 425 -11.86 -26.91 9.62
C ILE A 425 -13.07 -27.72 10.11
N ASN A 426 -13.32 -27.66 11.42
CA ASN A 426 -14.44 -28.33 12.08
C ASN A 426 -15.79 -27.95 11.42
N GLY A 427 -16.58 -28.97 11.04
CA GLY A 427 -17.90 -28.77 10.44
C GLY A 427 -17.90 -28.32 8.97
N SER A 428 -16.74 -28.18 8.32
CA SER A 428 -16.65 -27.89 6.89
C SER A 428 -16.78 -29.17 6.05
N GLY A 429 -17.85 -29.28 5.27
CA GLY A 429 -17.99 -30.35 4.26
C GLY A 429 -17.12 -30.16 3.00
N SER A 430 -16.28 -29.12 2.98
CA SER A 430 -15.59 -28.65 1.76
C SER A 430 -14.06 -28.80 1.79
N GLY A 431 -13.49 -29.49 2.78
CA GLY A 431 -12.06 -29.80 2.82
C GLY A 431 -11.13 -28.60 3.02
N ARG A 432 -11.64 -27.50 3.60
CA ARG A 432 -10.90 -26.24 3.79
C ARG A 432 -9.85 -26.38 4.90
N ILE A 433 -8.65 -25.88 4.63
CA ILE A 433 -7.53 -25.84 5.57
C ILE A 433 -7.02 -24.40 5.63
N ARG A 434 -7.12 -23.76 6.79
CA ARG A 434 -6.68 -22.37 7.01
C ARG A 434 -5.36 -22.36 7.75
N VAL A 435 -4.31 -21.86 7.12
CA VAL A 435 -2.99 -21.67 7.73
C VAL A 435 -2.65 -20.18 7.68
N PRO A 436 -2.88 -19.43 8.78
CA PRO A 436 -2.58 -17.99 8.80
C PRO A 436 -1.09 -17.67 8.79
N ALA A 437 -0.25 -18.50 9.41
CA ALA A 437 1.18 -18.27 9.48
C ALA A 437 1.99 -19.54 9.77
N SER A 438 3.26 -19.50 9.42
CA SER A 438 4.26 -20.46 9.86
C SER A 438 5.60 -19.78 10.15
N LYS A 439 6.47 -20.49 10.89
CA LYS A 439 7.81 -20.02 11.27
C LYS A 439 8.77 -21.19 11.51
N PHE A 440 10.03 -21.02 11.16
CA PHE A 440 11.08 -21.99 11.47
C PHE A 440 11.62 -21.80 12.89
N ASP A 441 11.87 -22.91 13.60
CA ASP A 441 12.66 -22.90 14.84
C ASP A 441 14.16 -22.99 14.55
N SER A 442 15.00 -22.85 15.58
CA SER A 442 16.46 -22.89 15.44
C SER A 442 17.01 -24.26 15.00
N GLN A 443 16.18 -25.31 15.03
CA GLN A 443 16.53 -26.68 14.63
C GLN A 443 16.12 -26.97 13.18
N GLY A 444 15.52 -26.00 12.48
CA GLY A 444 15.06 -26.13 11.10
C GLY A 444 13.74 -26.89 10.96
N ASN A 445 12.93 -26.99 12.03
CA ASN A 445 11.56 -27.46 11.91
C ASN A 445 10.63 -26.30 11.54
N LEU A 446 9.74 -26.52 10.58
CA LEU A 446 8.68 -25.57 10.24
C LEU A 446 7.50 -25.81 11.18
N TRP A 447 7.11 -24.77 11.92
CA TRP A 447 5.91 -24.74 12.73
C TRP A 447 4.82 -23.96 12.00
N ALA A 448 3.65 -24.56 11.81
CA ALA A 448 2.50 -23.95 11.15
C ALA A 448 1.31 -23.94 12.11
N ILE A 449 0.58 -22.83 12.14
CA ILE A 449 -0.68 -22.72 12.90
C ILE A 449 -1.87 -22.87 11.95
N ALA A 450 -2.82 -23.71 12.34
CA ALA A 450 -4.07 -23.96 11.65
C ALA A 450 -5.23 -23.33 12.44
N SER A 451 -6.24 -22.82 11.74
CA SER A 451 -7.40 -22.16 12.34
C SER A 451 -8.63 -23.05 12.40
N GLN A 452 -9.45 -22.88 13.43
CA GLN A 452 -10.77 -23.52 13.59
C GLN A 452 -10.73 -25.06 13.59
N VAL A 453 -9.67 -25.60 14.19
CA VAL A 453 -9.42 -27.03 14.38
C VAL A 453 -9.05 -27.31 15.84
N ASP A 454 -9.03 -28.59 16.22
CA ASP A 454 -8.69 -29.04 17.58
C ASP A 454 -7.17 -29.14 17.79
N ASP A 455 -6.42 -29.37 16.71
CA ASP A 455 -4.97 -29.49 16.65
C ASP A 455 -4.31 -28.33 15.87
N PRO A 456 -4.39 -27.09 16.40
CA PRO A 456 -3.98 -25.90 15.66
C PRO A 456 -2.47 -25.86 15.42
N LEU A 457 -1.64 -26.47 16.26
CA LEU A 457 -0.19 -26.41 16.08
C LEU A 457 0.31 -27.63 15.31
N ASN A 458 1.08 -27.39 14.26
CA ASN A 458 1.65 -28.42 13.38
C ASN A 458 3.15 -28.21 13.25
N ARG A 459 3.93 -29.30 13.23
CA ARG A 459 5.37 -29.28 13.01
C ARG A 459 5.75 -30.19 11.85
N ARG A 460 6.51 -29.65 10.90
CA ARG A 460 7.23 -30.41 9.87
C ARG A 460 8.72 -30.41 10.23
N THR A 461 9.29 -31.59 10.44
CA THR A 461 10.72 -31.72 10.69
C THR A 461 11.54 -31.45 9.43
N SER A 462 12.85 -31.22 9.58
CA SER A 462 13.79 -31.14 8.45
C SER A 462 13.82 -32.41 7.59
N SER A 463 13.43 -33.56 8.13
CA SER A 463 13.23 -34.81 7.39
C SER A 463 11.86 -34.93 6.69
N GLY A 464 11.02 -33.90 6.78
CA GLY A 464 9.70 -33.82 6.14
C GLY A 464 8.58 -34.54 6.89
N GLN A 465 8.78 -34.95 8.14
CA GLN A 465 7.73 -35.60 8.93
C GLN A 465 6.82 -34.59 9.59
N TRP A 466 5.50 -34.75 9.41
CA TRP A 466 4.48 -33.91 10.00
C TRP A 466 3.95 -34.49 11.32
N THR A 467 3.68 -33.62 12.29
CA THR A 467 3.06 -33.97 13.57
C THR A 467 2.17 -32.81 14.02
N SER A 468 0.92 -33.10 14.38
CA SER A 468 0.00 -32.12 14.97
C SER A 468 -0.08 -32.29 16.49
N PHE A 469 -0.55 -31.23 17.14
CA PHE A 469 -0.59 -31.06 18.59
C PHE A 469 -2.00 -30.65 19.01
N ASP A 470 -2.75 -31.60 19.57
CA ASP A 470 -4.12 -31.40 20.05
C ASP A 470 -4.12 -30.58 21.35
N LEU A 471 -4.90 -29.50 21.36
CA LEU A 471 -5.07 -28.60 22.50
C LEU A 471 -6.46 -28.69 23.13
N SER A 472 -7.36 -29.48 22.56
CA SER A 472 -8.78 -29.47 22.92
C SER A 472 -9.07 -29.94 24.34
N ASP A 473 -8.24 -30.84 24.88
CA ASP A 473 -8.37 -31.34 26.26
C ASP A 473 -7.91 -30.31 27.30
N ASP A 474 -6.79 -29.61 27.03
CA ASP A 474 -6.19 -28.66 27.97
C ASP A 474 -6.83 -27.25 27.84
N PHE A 475 -7.14 -26.83 26.61
CA PHE A 475 -7.68 -25.50 26.28
C PHE A 475 -8.82 -25.59 25.26
N PRO A 476 -10.03 -26.01 25.66
CA PRO A 476 -11.19 -26.13 24.77
C PRO A 476 -11.60 -24.83 24.07
N SER A 477 -11.20 -23.67 24.60
CA SER A 477 -11.49 -22.36 24.00
C SER A 477 -10.62 -22.05 22.78
N VAL A 478 -9.45 -22.68 22.69
CA VAL A 478 -8.54 -22.59 21.54
C VAL A 478 -9.06 -23.44 20.39
N ALA A 479 -9.60 -24.62 20.71
CA ALA A 479 -10.26 -25.49 19.75
C ALA A 479 -11.45 -24.77 19.09
N GLY A 480 -11.39 -24.64 17.76
CA GLY A 480 -12.42 -23.91 17.00
C GLY A 480 -12.26 -22.38 16.95
N SER A 481 -11.27 -21.79 17.63
CA SER A 481 -10.88 -20.39 17.44
C SER A 481 -10.02 -20.23 16.18
N SER A 482 -10.02 -19.04 15.57
CA SER A 482 -9.06 -18.73 14.51
C SER A 482 -7.71 -18.38 15.17
N THR A 483 -6.64 -18.97 14.67
CA THR A 483 -5.26 -18.61 15.01
C THR A 483 -4.82 -17.40 14.19
N THR A 484 -3.79 -16.67 14.65
CA THR A 484 -3.40 -15.37 14.04
C THR A 484 -1.94 -15.36 13.58
N LYS A 485 -1.02 -14.86 14.40
CA LYS A 485 0.43 -14.83 14.18
C LYS A 485 1.12 -15.86 15.07
N ILE A 486 2.31 -16.31 14.66
CA ILE A 486 3.19 -17.22 15.41
C ILE A 486 4.57 -16.58 15.57
N ASP A 487 5.16 -16.72 16.75
CA ASP A 487 6.55 -16.38 17.00
C ASP A 487 7.25 -17.42 17.89
N ILE A 488 8.57 -17.50 17.80
CA ILE A 488 9.41 -18.48 18.49
C ILE A 488 10.55 -17.72 19.19
N ASN A 489 10.73 -17.97 20.48
CA ASN A 489 11.82 -17.34 21.23
C ASN A 489 13.13 -18.14 21.13
N ASN A 490 14.22 -17.59 21.68
CA ASN A 490 15.55 -18.22 21.65
C ASN A 490 15.66 -19.59 22.38
N ASN A 491 14.63 -20.00 23.11
CA ASN A 491 14.55 -21.32 23.76
C ASN A 491 13.74 -22.33 22.93
N ASP A 492 13.42 -22.01 21.67
CA ASP A 492 12.49 -22.74 20.81
C ASP A 492 11.09 -22.94 21.45
N ASN A 493 10.65 -22.02 22.32
CA ASN A 493 9.26 -21.99 22.78
C ASN A 493 8.41 -21.25 21.74
N ILE A 494 7.29 -21.87 21.37
CA ILE A 494 6.37 -21.36 20.37
C ILE A 494 5.29 -20.54 21.06
N PHE A 495 4.94 -19.40 20.50
CA PHE A 495 3.84 -18.53 20.94
C PHE A 495 2.96 -18.21 19.75
N PHE A 496 1.64 -18.30 19.91
CA PHE A 496 0.72 -17.91 18.85
C PHE A 496 -0.55 -17.27 19.40
N GLY A 497 -1.10 -16.35 18.62
CA GLY A 497 -2.31 -15.61 18.96
C GLY A 497 -3.57 -16.30 18.47
N THR A 498 -4.69 -15.88 19.02
CA THR A 498 -6.02 -16.33 18.63
C THR A 498 -7.00 -15.16 18.62
N THR A 499 -8.13 -15.32 17.92
CA THR A 499 -9.17 -14.28 17.87
C THR A 499 -10.06 -14.25 19.12
N GLY A 500 -10.07 -15.33 19.93
CA GLY A 500 -10.98 -15.45 21.08
C GLY A 500 -10.45 -16.16 22.32
N ALA A 501 -9.25 -16.74 22.27
CA ALA A 501 -8.65 -17.54 23.34
C ALA A 501 -7.34 -16.92 23.89
N GLY A 502 -7.01 -15.67 23.54
CA GLY A 502 -5.80 -15.00 23.99
C GLY A 502 -4.52 -15.53 23.34
N LEU A 503 -3.44 -15.54 24.12
CA LEU A 503 -2.11 -16.00 23.71
C LEU A 503 -1.88 -17.43 24.18
N VAL A 504 -1.42 -18.30 23.28
CA VAL A 504 -1.05 -19.68 23.59
C VAL A 504 0.45 -19.85 23.46
N GLY A 505 1.05 -20.58 24.40
CA GLY A 505 2.47 -20.96 24.39
C GLY A 505 2.64 -22.48 24.38
N PHE A 506 3.66 -22.97 23.69
CA PHE A 506 4.08 -24.37 23.71
C PHE A 506 5.59 -24.50 23.94
N ASN A 507 5.96 -25.23 24.99
CA ASN A 507 7.32 -25.66 25.24
C ASN A 507 7.45 -27.12 24.77
N SER A 508 8.14 -27.29 23.63
CA SER A 508 8.29 -28.59 22.97
C SER A 508 9.18 -29.57 23.75
N ASN A 509 10.10 -29.07 24.57
CA ASN A 509 11.00 -29.89 25.38
C ASN A 509 10.30 -30.52 26.59
N GLU A 510 9.38 -29.76 27.20
CA GLU A 510 8.59 -30.22 28.35
C GLU A 510 7.25 -30.84 27.94
N ASN A 511 6.89 -30.74 26.65
CA ASN A 511 5.55 -31.03 26.14
C ASN A 511 4.46 -30.34 26.98
N ARG A 512 4.68 -29.06 27.25
CA ARG A 512 3.85 -28.23 28.14
C ARG A 512 3.23 -27.08 27.37
N TYR A 513 1.92 -26.95 27.49
CA TYR A 513 1.17 -25.83 26.96
C TYR A 513 0.85 -24.81 28.04
N ALA A 514 0.62 -23.56 27.64
CA ALA A 514 0.21 -22.47 28.50
C ALA A 514 -0.72 -21.51 27.74
N GLN A 515 -1.57 -20.80 28.48
CA GLN A 515 -2.50 -19.81 27.93
C GLN A 515 -2.49 -18.55 28.80
N LEU A 516 -2.45 -17.37 28.18
CA LEU A 516 -2.72 -16.08 28.82
C LEU A 516 -4.03 -15.50 28.25
N THR A 517 -4.91 -15.04 29.14
CA THR A 517 -6.20 -14.42 28.78
C THR A 517 -6.35 -13.02 29.36
N GLU A 518 -7.47 -12.38 29.04
CA GLU A 518 -7.88 -11.09 29.61
C GLU A 518 -8.00 -11.16 31.13
N GLY A 519 -7.47 -10.14 31.82
CA GLY A 519 -7.60 -9.98 33.26
C GLY A 519 -6.30 -10.18 34.05
N ILE A 520 -6.20 -9.46 35.16
CA ILE A 520 -5.06 -9.53 36.09
C ILE A 520 -5.02 -10.92 36.73
N GLN A 521 -3.82 -11.50 36.84
CA GLN A 521 -3.55 -12.87 37.30
C GLN A 521 -4.12 -13.98 36.40
N GLN A 522 -4.60 -13.63 35.21
CA GLN A 522 -4.99 -14.57 34.15
C GLN A 522 -4.11 -14.43 32.91
N GLY A 523 -3.19 -13.46 32.90
CA GLY A 523 -2.31 -13.15 31.77
C GLY A 523 -2.21 -11.67 31.46
N GLY A 524 -3.08 -10.82 31.99
CA GLY A 524 -2.98 -9.36 31.87
C GLY A 524 -3.23 -8.82 30.46
N LEU A 525 -3.77 -9.65 29.55
CA LEU A 525 -4.12 -9.22 28.21
C LEU A 525 -5.24 -8.16 28.27
N ARG A 526 -5.28 -7.27 27.28
CA ARG A 526 -6.33 -6.26 27.19
C ARG A 526 -7.67 -6.84 26.75
N ASN A 527 -7.61 -7.88 25.93
CA ASN A 527 -8.72 -8.75 25.54
C ASN A 527 -8.14 -10.06 24.96
N ASN A 528 -9.00 -11.03 24.70
CA ASN A 528 -8.60 -12.34 24.16
C ASN A 528 -8.33 -12.35 22.64
N TYR A 529 -8.39 -11.20 21.97
CA TYR A 529 -7.98 -11.08 20.58
C TYR A 529 -6.49 -10.74 20.54
N VAL A 530 -5.67 -11.56 19.92
CA VAL A 530 -4.23 -11.31 19.74
C VAL A 530 -3.95 -11.32 18.24
N GLY A 531 -3.72 -10.16 17.64
CA GLY A 531 -3.53 -9.99 16.19
C GLY A 531 -2.06 -9.94 15.78
N ALA A 532 -1.17 -9.42 16.64
CA ALA A 532 0.25 -9.25 16.35
C ALA A 532 1.12 -9.81 17.49
N LEU A 533 2.25 -10.43 17.14
CA LEU A 533 3.19 -11.02 18.08
C LEU A 533 4.63 -10.85 17.61
N ARG A 534 5.49 -10.36 18.51
CA ARG A 534 6.92 -10.29 18.24
C ARG A 534 7.80 -10.43 19.49
N ILE A 535 8.75 -11.34 19.46
CA ILE A 535 9.86 -11.45 20.40
C ILE A 535 10.91 -10.42 19.99
N ASP A 536 11.26 -9.54 20.93
CA ASP A 536 12.31 -8.55 20.72
C ASP A 536 13.71 -9.10 21.03
N GLN A 537 14.74 -8.31 20.72
CA GLN A 537 16.13 -8.75 20.93
C GLN A 537 16.50 -8.94 22.41
N SER A 538 15.70 -8.40 23.34
CA SER A 538 15.84 -8.61 24.78
C SER A 538 15.05 -9.82 25.29
N GLY A 539 14.42 -10.60 24.40
CA GLY A 539 13.62 -11.78 24.73
C GLY A 539 12.25 -11.47 25.30
N GLN A 540 11.75 -10.24 25.15
CA GLN A 540 10.42 -9.83 25.60
C GLN A 540 9.40 -10.09 24.50
N LEU A 541 8.20 -10.57 24.85
CA LEU A 541 7.13 -10.77 23.88
C LEU A 541 6.21 -9.55 23.85
N TRP A 542 6.18 -8.88 22.71
CA TRP A 542 5.27 -7.79 22.38
C TRP A 542 4.00 -8.38 21.78
N ILE A 543 2.86 -8.00 22.35
CA ILE A 543 1.54 -8.61 22.09
C ILE A 543 0.57 -7.50 21.69
N GLY A 544 0.23 -7.44 20.41
CA GLY A 544 -0.74 -6.52 19.86
C GLY A 544 -2.14 -7.13 19.79
N SER A 545 -3.14 -6.39 20.26
CA SER A 545 -4.56 -6.71 20.06
C SER A 545 -5.27 -5.66 19.22
N ASN A 546 -6.54 -5.90 18.92
CA ASN A 546 -7.42 -4.89 18.34
C ASN A 546 -7.86 -3.80 19.33
N ARG A 547 -7.23 -3.72 20.51
CA ARG A 547 -7.47 -2.72 21.55
C ARG A 547 -6.17 -2.13 22.13
N GLY A 548 -5.02 -2.53 21.63
CA GLY A 548 -3.72 -1.95 22.01
C GLY A 548 -2.65 -2.97 22.35
N LEU A 549 -1.59 -2.48 22.99
CA LEU A 549 -0.35 -3.22 23.22
C LEU A 549 -0.21 -3.75 24.65
N ARG A 550 0.37 -4.94 24.79
CA ARG A 550 0.90 -5.51 26.04
C ARG A 550 2.29 -6.10 25.81
N VAL A 551 3.11 -6.11 26.85
CA VAL A 551 4.45 -6.70 26.84
C VAL A 551 4.56 -7.72 27.95
N LEU A 552 4.93 -8.95 27.59
CA LEU A 552 5.31 -10.00 28.52
C LEU A 552 6.84 -10.03 28.62
N PHE A 553 7.37 -9.43 29.69
CA PHE A 553 8.81 -9.24 29.89
C PHE A 553 9.60 -10.55 30.07
N ASN A 554 8.93 -11.62 30.48
CA ASN A 554 9.52 -12.94 30.62
C ASN A 554 8.57 -14.00 30.03
N PRO A 555 8.62 -14.26 28.72
CA PRO A 555 7.73 -15.21 28.06
C PRO A 555 7.85 -16.64 28.61
N ASN A 556 9.03 -17.03 29.09
CA ASN A 556 9.24 -18.35 29.70
C ASN A 556 8.44 -18.55 31.00
N SER A 557 8.02 -17.47 31.66
CA SER A 557 7.19 -17.55 32.88
C SER A 557 5.84 -18.23 32.63
N MET A 558 5.32 -18.21 31.39
CA MET A 558 4.06 -18.87 31.00
C MET A 558 4.05 -20.36 31.36
N PHE A 559 5.21 -21.00 31.33
CA PHE A 559 5.38 -22.42 31.61
C PHE A 559 5.72 -22.70 33.08
N THR A 560 5.38 -21.80 33.99
CA THR A 560 5.58 -21.99 35.44
C THR A 560 4.24 -22.08 36.18
N ASP A 561 4.26 -22.42 37.46
CA ASP A 561 3.03 -22.52 38.27
C ASP A 561 2.41 -21.15 38.57
N ASN A 562 3.18 -20.05 38.43
CA ASN A 562 2.74 -18.68 38.64
C ASN A 562 3.24 -17.82 37.47
N PRO A 563 2.55 -17.84 36.31
CA PRO A 563 2.96 -17.07 35.14
C PRO A 563 2.87 -15.56 35.41
N ASP A 564 3.76 -14.78 34.79
CA ASP A 564 3.72 -13.33 34.85
C ASP A 564 2.57 -12.80 33.98
N ASP A 565 1.90 -11.74 34.44
CA ASP A 565 0.98 -10.98 33.58
C ASP A 565 1.75 -10.15 32.54
N ALA A 566 1.22 -10.08 31.33
CA ALA A 566 1.60 -9.08 30.34
C ALA A 566 1.16 -7.68 30.82
N ARG A 567 1.98 -6.65 30.58
CA ARG A 567 1.81 -5.30 31.14
C ARG A 567 1.79 -4.24 30.06
N PRO A 568 1.09 -3.10 30.26
CA PRO A 568 1.20 -1.97 29.35
C PRO A 568 2.58 -1.30 29.46
N ILE A 569 3.00 -0.66 28.37
CA ILE A 569 3.98 0.42 28.44
C ILE A 569 3.24 1.71 28.77
N ILE A 570 3.74 2.47 29.74
CA ILE A 570 3.16 3.75 30.16
C ILE A 570 3.99 4.88 29.56
N ILE A 571 3.32 5.76 28.83
CA ILE A 571 3.88 6.99 28.24
C ILE A 571 3.22 8.21 28.86
N GLU A 572 3.87 9.37 28.78
CA GLU A 572 3.28 10.65 29.14
C GLU A 572 2.71 11.33 27.89
N ASP A 573 1.45 11.78 27.95
CA ASP A 573 0.88 12.58 26.87
C ASP A 573 1.47 14.00 26.83
N VAL A 574 1.04 14.82 25.86
CA VAL A 574 1.47 16.22 25.71
C VAL A 574 1.23 17.12 26.94
N ASN A 575 0.37 16.69 27.87
CA ASN A 575 0.07 17.38 29.13
C ASN A 575 0.76 16.73 30.34
N GLY A 576 1.64 15.75 30.12
CA GLY A 576 2.31 14.99 31.18
C GLY A 576 1.39 13.98 31.89
N ILE A 577 0.27 13.59 31.28
CA ILE A 577 -0.65 12.61 31.87
C ILE A 577 -0.20 11.20 31.47
N PRO A 578 0.04 10.29 32.43
CA PRO A 578 0.36 8.90 32.12
C PRO A 578 -0.79 8.21 31.39
N ARG A 579 -0.48 7.57 30.26
CA ARG A 579 -1.41 6.77 29.44
C ARG A 579 -0.74 5.48 28.99
N GLU A 580 -1.55 4.47 28.69
CA GLU A 580 -1.05 3.26 28.05
C GLU A 580 -0.68 3.57 26.59
N LEU A 581 0.48 3.08 26.16
CA LEU A 581 0.93 3.17 24.77
C LEU A 581 -0.06 2.45 23.84
N LEU A 582 -0.43 3.11 22.73
CA LEU A 582 -1.34 2.59 21.71
C LEU A 582 -2.67 2.10 22.30
N ALA A 583 -3.21 2.85 23.27
CA ALA A 583 -4.47 2.48 23.87
C ALA A 583 -5.63 2.62 22.88
N ASP A 584 -6.43 1.55 22.73
CA ASP A 584 -7.57 1.47 21.81
C ASP A 584 -7.20 1.48 20.32
N GLU A 585 -5.91 1.36 19.99
CA GLU A 585 -5.43 1.15 18.62
C GLU A 585 -5.49 -0.33 18.25
N ALA A 586 -5.84 -0.62 16.99
CA ALA A 586 -5.85 -1.98 16.47
C ALA A 586 -4.50 -2.32 15.81
N LEU A 587 -3.71 -3.16 16.49
CA LEU A 587 -2.37 -3.54 16.03
C LEU A 587 -2.44 -4.76 15.10
N VAL A 588 -1.86 -4.63 13.92
CA VAL A 588 -1.87 -5.66 12.86
C VAL A 588 -0.53 -6.40 12.81
N ASP A 589 0.57 -5.67 12.91
CA ASP A 589 1.91 -6.26 12.87
C ASP A 589 2.90 -5.50 13.76
N ILE A 590 3.92 -6.22 14.25
CA ILE A 590 5.00 -5.67 15.07
C ILE A 590 6.31 -6.25 14.55
N GLU A 591 7.22 -5.38 14.13
CA GLU A 591 8.58 -5.77 13.73
C GLU A 591 9.63 -5.06 14.57
N VAL A 592 10.77 -5.72 14.74
CA VAL A 592 11.86 -5.24 15.59
C VAL A 592 13.10 -5.10 14.73
N ASP A 593 13.60 -3.87 14.62
CA ASP A 593 14.80 -3.59 13.83
C ASP A 593 16.09 -3.96 14.54
N GLY A 594 17.22 -3.89 13.83
CA GLY A 594 18.54 -4.20 14.36
C GLY A 594 18.94 -3.40 15.60
N SER A 595 18.35 -2.22 15.85
CA SER A 595 18.56 -1.37 17.04
C SER A 595 17.56 -1.66 18.18
N ASN A 596 16.80 -2.75 18.05
CA ASN A 596 15.74 -3.18 18.94
C ASN A 596 14.59 -2.16 19.04
N ARG A 597 14.43 -1.25 18.07
CA ARG A 597 13.28 -0.33 17.99
C ARG A 597 12.06 -1.07 17.44
N LYS A 598 10.88 -0.58 17.78
CA LYS A 598 9.61 -1.27 17.53
C LYS A 598 8.87 -0.56 16.41
N TRP A 599 8.76 -1.21 15.27
CA TRP A 599 7.88 -0.82 14.19
C TRP A 599 6.53 -1.47 14.43
N VAL A 600 5.46 -0.68 14.45
CA VAL A 600 4.11 -1.17 14.71
C VAL A 600 3.18 -0.68 13.62
N ALA A 601 2.59 -1.64 12.89
CA ALA A 601 1.53 -1.40 11.92
C ALA A 601 0.16 -1.43 12.61
N THR A 602 -0.74 -0.58 12.14
CA THR A 602 -2.09 -0.44 12.65
C THR A 602 -3.12 -0.55 11.54
N ALA A 603 -4.36 -0.86 11.92
CA ALA A 603 -5.45 -1.00 10.96
C ALA A 603 -5.92 0.34 10.34
N ASP A 604 -5.69 1.47 11.01
CA ASP A 604 -6.21 2.79 10.56
C ASP A 604 -5.40 4.02 10.99
N SER A 605 -4.33 3.85 11.78
CA SER A 605 -3.50 4.95 12.34
C SER A 605 -2.10 5.03 11.71
N GLY A 606 -1.85 4.25 10.65
CA GLY A 606 -0.57 4.18 9.94
C GLY A 606 0.48 3.36 10.68
N VAL A 607 1.74 3.82 10.62
CA VAL A 607 2.90 3.13 11.21
C VAL A 607 3.51 3.96 12.32
N PHE A 608 3.85 3.31 13.43
CA PHE A 608 4.62 3.91 14.50
C PHE A 608 6.01 3.29 14.60
N LEU A 609 7.01 4.13 14.86
CA LEU A 609 8.33 3.70 15.32
C LEU A 609 8.52 4.15 16.76
N PHE A 610 8.82 3.20 17.65
CA PHE A 610 9.15 3.49 19.05
C PHE A 610 10.59 3.13 19.38
N SER A 611 11.13 3.83 20.39
CA SER A 611 12.33 3.43 21.10
C SER A 611 12.28 1.96 21.58
N PRO A 612 13.42 1.34 21.92
CA PRO A 612 13.43 -0.04 22.37
C PRO A 612 12.58 -0.35 23.60
N THR A 613 12.29 0.63 24.45
CA THR A 613 11.41 0.44 25.62
C THR A 613 9.94 0.74 25.31
N GLY A 614 9.62 1.28 24.15
CA GLY A 614 8.30 1.81 23.80
C GLY A 614 7.96 3.16 24.46
N GLN A 615 8.84 3.73 25.30
CA GLN A 615 8.51 4.93 26.09
C GLN A 615 8.55 6.23 25.28
N GLU A 616 9.26 6.22 24.16
CA GLU A 616 9.37 7.34 23.22
C GLU A 616 8.88 6.92 21.83
N THR A 617 8.00 7.73 21.24
CA THR A 617 7.61 7.69 19.83
C THR A 617 8.62 8.47 19.01
N ILE A 618 9.31 7.78 18.11
CA ILE A 618 10.33 8.36 17.22
C ILE A 618 9.65 8.92 15.96
N PHE A 619 8.82 8.10 15.32
CA PHE A 619 8.02 8.50 14.16
C PHE A 619 6.58 7.99 14.27
N GLN A 620 5.68 8.76 13.66
CA GLN A 620 4.36 8.29 13.25
C GLN A 620 4.17 8.67 11.78
N PHE A 621 4.09 7.66 10.92
CA PHE A 621 3.81 7.83 9.50
C PHE A 621 2.33 7.56 9.24
N THR A 622 1.69 8.53 8.60
CA THR A 622 0.29 8.51 8.16
C THR A 622 0.24 9.00 6.72
N LYS A 623 -0.85 8.69 6.02
CA LYS A 623 -1.15 9.22 4.69
C LYS A 623 -1.06 10.74 4.59
N ASN A 624 -1.35 11.46 5.66
CA ASN A 624 -1.38 12.93 5.65
C ASN A 624 -0.03 13.60 5.91
N ASN A 625 0.96 12.86 6.41
CA ASN A 625 2.26 13.43 6.81
C ASN A 625 3.47 12.69 6.20
N SER A 626 3.22 11.75 5.31
CA SER A 626 4.24 10.92 4.67
C SER A 626 3.72 10.33 3.36
N PRO A 627 4.58 9.79 2.49
CA PRO A 627 4.17 9.07 1.27
C PRO A 627 3.40 7.75 1.48
N LEU A 628 3.01 7.41 2.72
CA LEU A 628 2.22 6.21 2.98
C LEU A 628 0.87 6.30 2.23
N PRO A 629 0.53 5.40 1.30
CA PRO A 629 -0.69 5.53 0.49
C PRO A 629 -1.99 5.31 1.27
N SER A 630 -1.94 4.59 2.39
CA SER A 630 -3.07 4.33 3.26
C SER A 630 -2.63 4.22 4.72
N ASN A 631 -3.50 4.59 5.65
CA ASN A 631 -3.23 4.36 7.07
C ASN A 631 -3.48 2.90 7.49
N SER A 632 -4.10 2.09 6.63
CA SER A 632 -4.28 0.65 6.84
C SER A 632 -3.02 -0.07 6.40
N VAL A 633 -2.28 -0.64 7.36
CA VAL A 633 -0.99 -1.29 7.11
C VAL A 633 -1.06 -2.74 7.56
N ASN A 634 -0.89 -3.66 6.60
CA ASN A 634 -1.11 -5.10 6.78
C ASN A 634 0.12 -5.84 7.33
N ASP A 635 1.33 -5.44 6.92
CA ASP A 635 2.58 -6.10 7.33
C ASP A 635 3.74 -5.11 7.23
N ILE A 636 4.76 -5.33 8.07
CA ILE A 636 6.04 -4.65 7.97
C ILE A 636 7.11 -5.69 7.67
N ALA A 637 8.06 -5.37 6.80
CA ALA A 637 9.27 -6.17 6.66
C ALA A 637 10.51 -5.27 6.66
N ILE A 638 11.58 -5.76 7.25
CA ILE A 638 12.83 -5.02 7.40
C ILE A 638 13.90 -5.81 6.65
N ASP A 639 14.58 -5.19 5.70
CA ASP A 639 15.82 -5.71 5.18
C ASP A 639 16.95 -5.17 6.03
N ASP A 640 17.42 -5.98 6.98
CA ASP A 640 18.50 -5.62 7.91
C ASP A 640 19.81 -5.28 7.18
N THR A 641 20.01 -5.75 5.94
CA THR A 641 21.24 -5.50 5.20
C THR A 641 21.28 -4.09 4.60
N THR A 642 20.15 -3.61 4.11
CA THR A 642 20.01 -2.29 3.49
C THR A 642 19.48 -1.23 4.47
N GLY A 643 18.76 -1.64 5.52
CA GLY A 643 18.02 -0.76 6.43
C GLY A 643 16.68 -0.28 5.87
N LEU A 644 16.22 -0.83 4.73
CA LEU A 644 14.91 -0.53 4.17
C LEU A 644 13.82 -1.17 5.04
N VAL A 645 12.80 -0.37 5.36
CA VAL A 645 11.60 -0.82 6.06
C VAL A 645 10.44 -0.71 5.09
N TYR A 646 9.90 -1.85 4.68
CA TYR A 646 8.78 -1.98 3.75
C TYR A 646 7.45 -1.98 4.52
N PHE A 647 6.46 -1.28 3.99
CA PHE A 647 5.11 -1.20 4.53
C PHE A 647 4.11 -1.69 3.47
N ALA A 648 3.46 -2.81 3.74
CA ALA A 648 2.37 -3.30 2.93
C ALA A 648 1.08 -2.60 3.34
N THR A 649 0.44 -1.90 2.41
CA THR A 649 -0.86 -1.28 2.62
C THR A 649 -1.87 -1.83 1.60
N ASP A 650 -3.15 -1.56 1.85
CA ASP A 650 -4.24 -1.89 0.92
C ASP A 650 -4.21 -1.06 -0.38
N ASN A 651 -3.46 0.05 -0.42
CA ASN A 651 -3.36 0.95 -1.56
C ASN A 651 -1.92 1.08 -2.09
N GLY A 652 -1.06 0.08 -1.91
CA GLY A 652 0.30 0.07 -2.46
C GLY A 652 1.38 -0.24 -1.44
N LEU A 653 2.57 -0.51 -1.96
CA LEU A 653 3.76 -0.82 -1.17
C LEU A 653 4.72 0.36 -1.22
N VAL A 654 5.22 0.76 -0.05
CA VAL A 654 6.27 1.78 0.06
C VAL A 654 7.37 1.30 0.99
N ALA A 655 8.59 1.77 0.76
CA ALA A 655 9.71 1.54 1.67
C ALA A 655 10.25 2.86 2.19
N PHE A 656 10.54 2.89 3.49
CA PHE A 656 11.27 3.96 4.14
C PHE A 656 12.74 3.59 4.27
N LYS A 657 13.61 4.46 3.77
CA LYS A 657 15.06 4.41 3.98
C LYS A 657 15.34 4.93 5.39
N GLY A 658 15.17 4.03 6.36
CA GLY A 658 15.58 4.29 7.73
C GLY A 658 17.10 4.36 7.87
N GLU A 659 17.55 4.69 9.07
CA GLU A 659 18.95 4.51 9.43
C GLU A 659 19.30 3.01 9.39
N ARG A 660 20.44 2.64 8.80
CA ARG A 660 20.92 1.26 8.81
C ARG A 660 21.20 0.82 10.24
N ASN A 661 20.52 -0.23 10.68
CA ASN A 661 20.66 -0.81 12.01
C ASN A 661 20.75 -2.33 11.85
N SER A 662 21.93 -2.87 12.12
CA SER A 662 22.17 -4.32 12.03
C SER A 662 21.78 -5.02 13.33
N PRO A 663 21.37 -6.29 13.29
CA PRO A 663 21.19 -7.11 14.48
C PRO A 663 22.53 -7.30 15.22
N PRO A 664 22.51 -7.61 16.54
CA PRO A 664 23.71 -7.88 17.31
C PRO A 664 24.58 -8.98 16.68
N ALA A 665 25.89 -8.70 16.56
CA ALA A 665 26.88 -9.70 16.16
C ALA A 665 27.22 -10.63 17.33
N ASP A 666 27.76 -11.82 17.02
CA ASP A 666 28.24 -12.79 18.01
C ASP A 666 29.51 -12.29 18.74
N ASP A 667 30.34 -11.50 18.06
CA ASP A 667 31.62 -10.98 18.53
C ASP A 667 31.89 -9.55 17.98
N LEU A 668 33.03 -8.95 18.35
CA LEU A 668 33.44 -7.60 17.94
C LEU A 668 34.51 -7.62 16.83
N GLU A 669 34.72 -8.73 16.11
CA GLU A 669 35.78 -8.83 15.09
C GLU A 669 35.50 -7.93 13.87
N ASN A 670 34.23 -7.80 13.50
CA ASN A 670 33.80 -7.12 12.27
C ASN A 670 33.28 -5.70 12.52
N VAL A 671 33.71 -5.03 13.60
CA VAL A 671 33.25 -3.68 13.91
C VAL A 671 33.82 -2.65 12.93
N PHE A 672 32.94 -1.82 12.35
CA PHE A 672 33.33 -0.71 11.47
C PHE A 672 32.48 0.54 11.71
N ALA A 673 32.93 1.66 11.16
CA ALA A 673 32.18 2.92 11.20
C ALA A 673 32.06 3.51 9.79
N PHE A 674 30.88 4.02 9.46
CA PHE A 674 30.58 4.64 8.17
C PHE A 674 29.62 5.84 8.32
N PRO A 675 29.71 6.86 7.45
CA PRO A 675 30.75 7.04 6.44
C PRO A 675 32.11 7.32 7.08
N ASN A 676 33.19 6.82 6.47
CA ASN A 676 34.55 7.05 6.93
C ASN A 676 35.49 7.24 5.72
N PRO A 677 36.03 8.46 5.47
CA PRO A 677 35.90 9.66 6.30
C PRO A 677 34.53 10.32 6.20
N VAL A 678 34.09 10.97 7.28
CA VAL A 678 32.96 11.91 7.28
C VAL A 678 33.39 13.19 6.57
N ARG A 679 32.68 13.58 5.51
CA ARG A 679 33.04 14.73 4.65
C ARG A 679 32.26 16.00 5.05
N PRO A 680 32.71 17.20 4.66
CA PRO A 680 32.09 18.47 5.09
C PRO A 680 30.60 18.61 4.72
N ASN A 681 30.17 18.00 3.61
CA ASN A 681 28.80 18.08 3.09
C ASN A 681 27.92 16.90 3.56
N PHE A 682 28.38 16.10 4.53
CA PHE A 682 27.59 15.03 5.11
C PHE A 682 26.82 15.57 6.32
N ASP A 683 25.50 15.66 6.18
CA ASP A 683 24.60 16.16 7.23
C ASP A 683 23.92 15.04 8.04
N GLY A 684 24.23 13.77 7.76
CA GLY A 684 23.70 12.61 8.48
C GLY A 684 24.48 12.20 9.73
N ASN A 685 24.09 11.05 10.29
CA ASN A 685 24.74 10.41 11.42
C ASN A 685 25.85 9.44 10.97
N VAL A 686 26.88 9.28 11.80
CA VAL A 686 27.86 8.21 11.65
C VAL A 686 27.34 6.96 12.33
N THR A 687 27.27 5.87 11.58
CA THR A 687 26.90 4.55 12.09
C THR A 687 28.15 3.79 12.48
N ILE A 688 28.12 3.22 13.68
CA ILE A 688 29.12 2.27 14.18
C ILE A 688 28.40 0.93 14.25
N ASP A 689 28.91 -0.05 13.50
CA ASP A 689 28.19 -1.28 13.16
C ASP A 689 29.03 -2.52 13.45
N GLY A 690 28.40 -3.69 13.51
CA GLY A 690 29.02 -4.97 13.89
C GLY A 690 29.21 -5.13 15.40
N LEU A 691 28.36 -4.48 16.21
CA LEU A 691 28.43 -4.51 17.67
C LEU A 691 27.74 -5.75 18.24
N THR A 692 28.23 -6.23 19.38
CA THR A 692 27.52 -7.22 20.20
C THR A 692 26.38 -6.57 20.99
N GLU A 693 25.47 -7.39 21.50
CA GLU A 693 24.36 -6.92 22.34
C GLU A 693 24.89 -6.18 23.58
N ARG A 694 24.40 -4.96 23.82
CA ARG A 694 24.82 -4.11 24.95
C ARG A 694 26.32 -3.78 24.96
N ALA A 695 26.96 -3.73 23.80
CA ALA A 695 28.31 -3.23 23.65
C ALA A 695 28.39 -1.77 24.08
N ARG A 696 29.44 -1.41 24.82
CA ARG A 696 29.72 -0.03 25.21
C ARG A 696 30.67 0.59 24.18
N VAL A 697 30.24 1.69 23.58
CA VAL A 697 31.01 2.46 22.61
C VAL A 697 31.42 3.77 23.25
N LYS A 698 32.73 4.03 23.30
CA LYS A 698 33.32 5.29 23.76
C LYS A 698 34.12 5.91 22.63
N ILE A 699 33.81 7.16 22.28
CA ILE A 699 34.53 7.88 21.24
C ILE A 699 35.40 8.93 21.88
N THR A 700 36.67 8.92 21.53
CA THR A 700 37.68 9.86 22.03
C THR A 700 38.37 10.58 20.88
N ASP A 701 38.85 11.79 21.11
CA ASP A 701 39.84 12.39 20.20
C ASP A 701 41.20 11.67 20.30
N ILE A 702 42.17 12.06 19.46
CA ILE A 702 43.50 11.45 19.48
C ILE A 702 44.31 11.74 20.75
N GLU A 703 43.91 12.74 21.54
CA GLU A 703 44.51 13.07 22.83
C GLU A 703 43.90 12.22 23.97
N GLY A 704 42.81 11.48 23.69
CA GLY A 704 42.13 10.60 24.62
C GLY A 704 40.97 11.25 25.38
N ASN A 705 40.54 12.46 25.01
CA ASN A 705 39.39 13.11 25.62
C ASN A 705 38.10 12.45 25.11
N LEU A 706 37.24 12.01 26.03
CA LEU A 706 35.94 11.41 25.70
C LEU A 706 34.98 12.47 25.16
N VAL A 707 34.47 12.25 23.96
CA VAL A 707 33.54 13.17 23.28
C VAL A 707 32.12 12.60 23.18
N PHE A 708 31.97 11.28 23.18
CA PHE A 708 30.68 10.60 23.10
C PHE A 708 30.75 9.21 23.77
N GLU A 709 29.67 8.77 24.39
CA GLU A 709 29.54 7.43 24.96
C GLU A 709 28.10 6.94 24.85
N ILE A 710 27.93 5.69 24.42
CA ILE A 710 26.63 5.02 24.32
C ILE A 710 26.78 3.52 24.62
N VAL A 711 25.70 2.90 25.09
CA VAL A 711 25.58 1.44 25.17
C VAL A 711 24.59 1.00 24.12
N SER A 712 25.00 0.13 23.20
CA SER A 712 24.16 -0.35 22.12
C SER A 712 22.91 -1.03 22.67
N GLN A 713 21.78 -0.83 21.99
CA GLN A 713 20.55 -1.62 22.22
C GLN A 713 20.37 -2.69 21.13
N GLY A 714 21.32 -2.79 20.22
CA GLY A 714 21.33 -3.64 19.03
C GLY A 714 22.75 -3.76 18.43
N GLY A 715 22.86 -4.16 17.17
CA GLY A 715 24.16 -4.37 16.49
C GLY A 715 24.81 -3.11 15.94
N SER A 716 24.14 -1.97 16.02
CA SER A 716 24.69 -0.67 15.59
C SER A 716 24.37 0.45 16.58
N VAL A 717 25.13 1.53 16.52
CA VAL A 717 24.81 2.80 17.19
C VAL A 717 25.08 3.98 16.26
N GLN A 718 24.30 5.04 16.40
CA GLN A 718 24.44 6.27 15.63
C GLN A 718 25.10 7.37 16.47
N TRP A 719 25.92 8.18 15.82
CA TRP A 719 26.50 9.39 16.39
C TRP A 719 26.41 10.54 15.41
N ASP A 720 25.73 11.61 15.80
CA ASP A 720 25.57 12.84 15.02
C ASP A 720 26.86 13.69 14.94
N THR A 721 27.99 13.16 15.40
CA THR A 721 29.28 13.86 15.48
C THR A 721 29.28 15.10 16.38
N THR A 722 28.38 15.17 17.37
CA THR A 722 28.43 16.20 18.42
C THR A 722 29.08 15.69 19.70
N SER A 723 29.81 16.57 20.39
CA SER A 723 30.31 16.31 21.74
C SER A 723 29.21 16.51 22.79
N PHE A 724 29.46 16.09 24.03
CA PHE A 724 28.53 16.27 25.16
C PHE A 724 28.08 17.72 25.44
N ASP A 725 28.79 18.73 24.93
CA ASP A 725 28.41 20.15 25.01
C ASP A 725 27.50 20.61 23.85
N GLY A 726 27.06 19.68 22.99
CA GLY A 726 26.15 19.91 21.87
C GLY A 726 26.80 20.54 20.63
N ARG A 727 28.14 20.61 20.56
CA ARG A 727 28.86 21.17 19.40
C ARG A 727 29.35 20.07 18.48
N LYS A 728 29.31 20.29 17.16
CA LYS A 728 29.96 19.40 16.19
C LYS A 728 31.46 19.33 16.48
N VAL A 729 32.00 18.12 16.53
CA VAL A 729 33.41 17.89 16.82
C VAL A 729 34.30 18.37 15.66
N ALA A 730 35.54 18.76 15.96
CA ALA A 730 36.47 19.33 14.98
C ALA A 730 36.99 18.28 13.98
N SER A 731 37.56 18.74 12.86
CA SER A 731 38.29 17.85 11.94
C SER A 731 39.42 17.11 12.66
N GLY A 732 39.49 15.80 12.50
CA GLY A 732 40.45 14.97 13.22
C GLY A 732 40.20 13.47 13.07
N VAL A 733 41.09 12.69 13.69
CA VAL A 733 40.91 11.24 13.85
C VAL A 733 40.37 10.99 15.25
N TYR A 734 39.25 10.27 15.32
CA TYR A 734 38.59 9.85 16.54
C TYR A 734 38.79 8.35 16.74
N MET A 735 39.03 7.95 17.97
CA MET A 735 39.23 6.56 18.38
C MET A 735 37.93 6.03 18.98
N LEU A 736 37.43 4.92 18.43
CA LEU A 736 36.24 4.22 18.89
C LEU A 736 36.71 3.07 19.77
N LEU A 737 36.55 3.21 21.08
CA LEU A 737 36.90 2.20 22.08
C LEU A 737 35.63 1.41 22.41
N ILE A 738 35.60 0.13 22.07
CA ILE A 738 34.39 -0.68 22.08
C ILE A 738 34.63 -1.91 22.95
N SER A 739 33.70 -2.20 23.85
CA SER A 739 33.77 -3.36 24.74
C SER A 739 32.44 -4.08 24.81
N ALA A 740 32.45 -5.41 24.78
CA ALA A 740 31.27 -6.24 24.99
C ALA A 740 30.71 -6.04 26.40
N ARG A 741 29.47 -6.52 26.64
CA ARG A 741 28.74 -6.37 27.91
C ARG A 741 29.54 -6.81 29.14
N ASP A 742 30.33 -7.88 29.01
CA ASP A 742 31.14 -8.46 30.09
C ASP A 742 32.52 -7.79 30.24
N ASN A 743 32.88 -6.88 29.33
CA ASN A 743 34.18 -6.24 29.20
C ASN A 743 35.35 -7.21 28.96
N VAL A 744 35.08 -8.45 28.56
CA VAL A 744 36.12 -9.44 28.23
C VAL A 744 36.63 -9.19 26.82
N GLU A 745 35.71 -9.00 25.88
CA GLU A 745 36.04 -8.68 24.50
C GLU A 745 36.07 -7.17 24.28
N THR A 746 37.14 -6.68 23.66
CA THR A 746 37.32 -5.27 23.34
C THR A 746 37.93 -5.10 21.96
N THR A 747 37.45 -4.13 21.20
CA THR A 747 38.04 -3.73 19.92
C THR A 747 38.24 -2.22 19.86
N VAL A 748 39.08 -1.78 18.93
CA VAL A 748 39.34 -0.36 18.69
C VAL A 748 39.24 -0.08 17.20
N SER A 749 38.35 0.84 16.84
CA SER A 749 38.21 1.33 15.46
C SER A 749 38.58 2.82 15.37
N LYS A 750 38.71 3.33 14.14
CA LYS A 750 39.10 4.72 13.87
C LYS A 750 38.13 5.37 12.90
N LEU A 751 37.74 6.59 13.19
CA LEU A 751 36.90 7.42 12.33
C LEU A 751 37.60 8.73 12.01
N MET A 752 37.65 9.09 10.74
CA MET A 752 38.17 10.39 10.30
C MET A 752 37.00 11.34 10.03
N ILE A 753 37.04 12.54 10.61
CA ILE A 753 36.08 13.61 10.37
C ILE A 753 36.79 14.77 9.68
N ILE A 754 36.18 15.29 8.61
CA ILE A 754 36.64 16.43 7.83
C ILE A 754 35.49 17.44 7.76
N ARG A 755 35.68 18.61 8.37
CA ARG A 755 34.79 19.77 8.33
C ARG A 755 35.36 20.88 7.47
#